data_AF-A0A0R3SCH0-F1
#
_entry.id   AF-A0A0R3SCH0-F1
#
_cell.length_a   1.000
_cell.length_b   1.000
_cell.length_c   1.000
_cell.angle_alpha   90.00
_cell.angle_beta   90.00
_cell.angle_gamma   90.00
#
_symmetry.space_group_name_H-M   'P 1'
#
loop_
_entity.id
_entity.type
_entity.pdbx_description
1 polymer ?
#
loop_
_entity_poly.entity_id
_entity_poly.type
_entity_poly.pdbx_seq_one_letter_code
_entity_poly.pdbx_strand_id
1 'polypeptide(L)'
;LSQAMSLKGEMTEWRKEFDKLETNFDCVFFIMKALECFNKGEKGIKVLGLPPTKEANELLTNGKSDAIAKKCMSISDKFYRDHDLMSSLVALNRAYFSAVSKEVKFDILLKRLRLIKSFGVDEALEEELANVLKNKTTDESTQTVDSLRNDIEGIIDLQVCQGHWICSHPDVPESLTGKAFNNTKMQEDKVKFLPVDILGSQSTSLKTGLKVVASRDISIGEIIFSEEPYASVLNRPYSSLCYNCYKRCINIHPCQGCAYVGFCSQKCADDARNSNRPLNGGSGRHVHDCNGMLPCLRLDDLFDESYRFTQGLTHLVFICVANTPKNVLLDNICASDINKKQQDYVFTENYFVPKSSDYSFLAFKNLSINTIPKDALWQGTVIAVFLTYCLSIAGYPMKWFDEAKEHFYSKPSPLNQPDWLPASWIAARIISHVLMNDFNVKEYTEYYEEKGELFSNANWIANCFYPTISLINHDCNPTACIVNTANGGAFLYALRPVKEGERISVSYGDYYFANSSSDSRRAFLRSTFIFSCSCEACRNDWCLKERDFEILKCPLCESSFKSIRDKCLSCKKANGYLMFQKILHEKIPFLLNALKYDSGVGRESTSEVISVMDDVQRLISSPSPTVAFVMCKAMQFIDRTCGIRFTLFT
;
A
#
# COMPACT_ATOMS: atom_id res chain seq x y z
N LEU A 1 -15.99 -8.05 26.62
CA LEU A 1 -16.32 -9.34 25.96
C LEU A 1 -16.15 -10.54 26.87
N SER A 2 -14.95 -10.85 27.39
CA SER A 2 -14.76 -12.04 28.25
C SER A 2 -15.73 -12.11 29.43
N GLN A 3 -16.01 -10.98 30.11
CA GLN A 3 -17.02 -10.88 31.16
C GLN A 3 -18.46 -11.12 30.67
N ALA A 4 -18.80 -10.63 29.48
CA ALA A 4 -20.10 -10.87 28.85
C ALA A 4 -20.29 -12.36 28.53
N MET A 5 -19.21 -13.03 28.13
CA MET A 5 -19.27 -14.44 27.74
C MET A 5 -19.27 -15.39 28.94
N SER A 6 -18.65 -15.02 30.07
CA SER A 6 -18.73 -15.82 31.31
C SER A 6 -20.15 -15.92 31.89
N LEU A 7 -21.05 -14.98 31.54
CA LEU A 7 -22.46 -15.04 31.95
C LEU A 7 -23.31 -15.92 31.04
N LYS A 8 -22.78 -16.33 29.89
CA LYS A 8 -23.47 -17.19 28.91
C LYS A 8 -23.15 -18.68 29.08
N GLY A 9 -22.18 -19.04 29.92
CA GLY A 9 -21.70 -20.41 30.11
C GLY A 9 -20.16 -20.47 30.22
N GLU A 10 -19.60 -21.69 30.19
CA GLU A 10 -18.13 -21.87 30.18
C GLU A 10 -17.50 -21.33 28.87
N MET A 11 -16.22 -20.92 28.94
CA MET A 11 -15.55 -20.30 27.80
C MET A 11 -15.48 -21.20 26.55
N THR A 12 -15.43 -22.51 26.78
CA THR A 12 -15.36 -23.55 25.75
C THR A 12 -16.68 -23.75 25.02
N GLU A 13 -17.80 -23.40 25.64
CA GLU A 13 -19.15 -23.69 25.12
C GLU A 13 -19.57 -22.66 24.07
N TRP A 14 -19.34 -21.37 24.34
CA TRP A 14 -19.63 -20.32 23.35
C TRP A 14 -18.67 -20.34 22.16
N ARG A 15 -17.41 -20.78 22.32
CA ARG A 15 -16.48 -20.95 21.19
C ARG A 15 -17.01 -21.99 20.21
N LYS A 16 -17.53 -23.11 20.72
CA LYS A 16 -18.18 -24.14 19.90
C LYS A 16 -19.43 -23.62 19.17
N GLU A 17 -20.17 -22.67 19.75
CA GLU A 17 -21.29 -22.01 19.05
C GLU A 17 -20.79 -21.09 17.93
N PHE A 18 -19.75 -20.29 18.21
CA PHE A 18 -19.17 -19.39 17.23
C PHE A 18 -18.58 -20.14 16.02
N ASP A 19 -17.95 -21.30 16.27
CA ASP A 19 -17.33 -22.10 15.22
C ASP A 19 -18.33 -22.68 14.21
N LYS A 20 -19.62 -22.78 14.59
CA LYS A 20 -20.71 -23.26 13.72
C LYS A 20 -21.28 -22.17 12.80
N LEU A 21 -20.89 -20.91 13.00
CA LEU A 21 -21.41 -19.80 12.19
C LEU A 21 -20.83 -19.86 10.77
N GLU A 22 -21.66 -19.49 9.78
CA GLU A 22 -21.34 -19.64 8.35
C GLU A 22 -21.24 -18.30 7.59
N THR A 23 -21.60 -17.17 8.22
CA THR A 23 -21.48 -15.83 7.59
C THR A 23 -20.86 -14.78 8.50
N ASN A 24 -20.21 -13.77 7.91
CA ASN A 24 -19.67 -12.61 8.64
C ASN A 24 -20.74 -11.88 9.46
N PHE A 25 -21.97 -11.80 8.94
CA PHE A 25 -23.10 -11.21 9.66
C PHE A 25 -23.43 -12.01 10.92
N ASP A 26 -23.50 -13.33 10.82
CA ASP A 26 -23.82 -14.18 11.96
C ASP A 26 -22.73 -14.09 13.04
N CYS A 27 -21.44 -14.00 12.65
CA CYS A 27 -20.33 -13.75 13.57
C CYS A 27 -20.49 -12.41 14.33
N VAL A 28 -20.82 -11.33 13.63
CA VAL A 28 -21.06 -10.02 14.26
C VAL A 28 -22.26 -10.08 15.19
N PHE A 29 -23.38 -10.65 14.73
CA PHE A 29 -24.60 -10.74 15.53
C PHE A 29 -24.36 -11.52 16.82
N PHE A 30 -23.57 -12.58 16.77
CA PHE A 30 -23.20 -13.35 17.95
C PHE A 30 -22.50 -12.50 19.01
N ILE A 31 -21.46 -11.74 18.61
CA ILE A 31 -20.72 -10.86 19.52
C ILE A 31 -21.62 -9.72 20.04
N MET A 32 -22.37 -9.07 19.16
CA MET A 32 -23.23 -7.94 19.53
C MET A 32 -24.34 -8.36 20.49
N LYS A 33 -24.97 -9.53 20.30
CA LYS A 33 -25.98 -10.07 21.24
C LYS A 33 -25.39 -10.38 22.61
N ALA A 34 -24.16 -10.88 22.68
CA ALA A 34 -23.50 -11.11 23.95
C ALA A 34 -23.28 -9.80 24.72
N LEU A 35 -22.87 -8.73 24.03
CA LEU A 35 -22.72 -7.39 24.62
C LEU A 35 -24.06 -6.78 25.05
N GLU A 36 -25.11 -6.90 24.22
CA GLU A 36 -26.47 -6.44 24.55
C GLU A 36 -27.06 -7.14 25.77
N CYS A 37 -26.87 -8.46 25.89
CA CYS A 37 -27.29 -9.22 27.05
C CYS A 37 -26.51 -8.86 28.33
N PHE A 38 -25.25 -8.45 28.20
CA PHE A 38 -24.40 -8.07 29.34
C PHE A 38 -24.74 -6.67 29.84
N ASN A 39 -24.83 -5.70 28.93
CA ASN A 39 -25.10 -4.30 29.22
C ASN A 39 -26.60 -3.99 29.12
N LYS A 40 -27.45 -4.83 29.72
CA LYS A 40 -28.90 -4.64 29.69
C LYS A 40 -29.30 -3.26 30.23
N GLY A 41 -30.15 -2.57 29.48
CA GLY A 41 -30.64 -1.23 29.82
C GLY A 41 -29.88 -0.10 29.12
N GLU A 42 -28.68 -0.37 28.60
CA GLU A 42 -27.99 0.56 27.70
C GLU A 42 -28.64 0.59 26.32
N LYS A 43 -28.42 1.70 25.59
CA LYS A 43 -28.97 1.94 24.26
C LYS A 43 -27.92 2.48 23.29
N GLY A 44 -28.14 2.26 22.00
CA GLY A 44 -27.23 2.67 20.94
C GLY A 44 -25.80 2.17 21.19
N ILE A 45 -24.80 3.00 20.89
CA ILE A 45 -23.39 2.63 21.02
C ILE A 45 -22.96 2.26 22.46
N LYS A 46 -23.69 2.74 23.49
CA LYS A 46 -23.36 2.47 24.91
C LYS A 46 -23.46 1.00 25.27
N VAL A 47 -24.23 0.22 24.50
CA VAL A 47 -24.33 -1.25 24.66
C VAL A 47 -22.97 -1.94 24.53
N LEU A 48 -21.99 -1.33 23.85
CA LEU A 48 -20.63 -1.89 23.79
C LEU A 48 -19.89 -1.85 25.14
N GLY A 49 -20.38 -1.08 26.11
CA GLY A 49 -19.67 -0.81 27.37
C GLY A 49 -18.39 0.01 27.17
N LEU A 50 -18.33 0.76 26.06
CA LEU A 50 -17.23 1.65 25.69
C LEU A 50 -17.71 3.11 25.80
N PRO A 51 -16.80 4.07 26.10
CA PRO A 51 -17.18 5.47 26.27
C PRO A 51 -17.79 6.04 24.97
N PRO A 52 -18.90 6.80 25.05
CA PRO A 52 -19.46 7.48 23.88
C PRO A 52 -18.54 8.60 23.38
N THR A 53 -18.80 9.13 22.18
CA THR A 53 -17.93 10.09 21.46
C THR A 53 -17.39 11.24 22.32
N LYS A 54 -18.22 11.90 23.14
CA LYS A 54 -17.79 13.02 23.99
C LYS A 54 -16.77 12.57 25.04
N GLU A 55 -17.07 11.49 25.75
CA GLU A 55 -16.20 10.93 26.78
C GLU A 55 -14.94 10.31 26.17
N ALA A 56 -15.04 9.65 25.02
CA ALA A 56 -13.89 9.13 24.28
C ALA A 56 -12.93 10.24 23.84
N ASN A 57 -13.46 11.36 23.36
CA ASN A 57 -12.68 12.54 22.97
C ASN A 57 -12.03 13.21 24.19
N GLU A 58 -12.72 13.28 25.33
CA GLU A 58 -12.19 13.82 26.59
C GLU A 58 -11.11 12.90 27.20
N LEU A 59 -11.33 11.58 27.17
CA LEU A 59 -10.40 10.58 27.72
C LEU A 59 -9.09 10.51 26.95
N LEU A 60 -9.12 10.76 25.65
CA LEU A 60 -7.98 10.48 24.79
C LEU A 60 -7.42 11.70 24.08
N THR A 61 -8.08 12.86 24.15
CA THR A 61 -7.63 14.13 23.55
C THR A 61 -7.14 13.99 22.10
N ASN A 62 -7.70 13.03 21.36
CA ASN A 62 -7.25 12.58 20.03
C ASN A 62 -5.74 12.30 19.94
N GLY A 63 -5.16 11.81 21.03
CA GLY A 63 -3.75 11.52 21.23
C GLY A 63 -2.88 12.71 21.64
N LYS A 64 -3.44 13.92 21.81
CA LYS A 64 -2.67 15.14 22.13
C LYS A 64 -2.51 15.34 23.63
N SER A 65 -1.29 15.32 24.13
CA SER A 65 -0.96 15.56 25.53
C SER A 65 0.45 16.12 25.67
N ASP A 66 0.58 17.21 26.41
CA ASP A 66 1.89 17.80 26.74
C ASP A 66 2.77 16.85 27.55
N ALA A 67 2.17 15.97 28.36
CA ALA A 67 2.92 14.95 29.10
C ALA A 67 3.53 13.91 28.13
N ILE A 68 2.77 13.48 27.12
CA ILE A 68 3.27 12.59 26.06
C ILE A 68 4.34 13.33 25.24
N ALA A 69 4.12 14.60 24.92
CA ALA A 69 5.06 15.42 24.16
C ALA A 69 6.42 15.53 24.87
N LYS A 70 6.43 15.86 26.17
CA LYS A 70 7.64 15.93 27.00
C LYS A 70 8.36 14.59 27.09
N LYS A 71 7.63 13.47 27.19
CA LYS A 71 8.22 12.12 27.16
C LYS A 71 8.91 11.84 25.83
N CYS A 72 8.29 12.24 24.71
CA CYS A 72 8.89 12.08 23.37
C CYS A 72 10.14 12.96 23.19
N MET A 73 10.17 14.18 23.76
CA MET A 73 11.38 15.01 23.78
C MET A 73 12.54 14.34 24.52
N SER A 74 12.27 13.70 25.66
CA SER A 74 13.30 12.95 26.40
C SER A 74 13.85 11.77 25.60
N ILE A 75 12.99 11.08 24.84
CA ILE A 75 13.40 10.01 23.92
C ILE A 75 14.27 10.58 22.79
N SER A 76 13.90 11.73 22.22
CA SER A 76 14.74 12.44 21.23
C SER A 76 16.11 12.78 21.79
N ASP A 77 16.19 13.31 23.02
CA ASP A 77 17.45 13.64 23.66
C ASP A 77 18.36 12.41 23.83
N LYS A 78 17.78 11.22 24.05
CA LYS A 78 18.54 9.96 24.06
C LYS A 78 19.10 9.64 22.68
N PHE A 79 18.27 9.59 21.64
CA PHE A 79 18.73 9.30 20.27
C PHE A 79 19.76 10.30 19.78
N TYR A 80 19.61 11.58 20.12
CA TYR A 80 20.57 12.63 19.80
C TYR A 80 21.95 12.36 20.42
N ARG A 81 22.00 11.96 21.70
CA ARG A 81 23.26 11.58 22.37
C ARG A 81 23.88 10.32 21.76
N ASP A 82 23.05 9.40 21.29
CA ASP A 82 23.47 8.17 20.63
C ASP A 82 23.84 8.41 19.14
N HIS A 83 23.87 9.66 18.67
CA HIS A 83 24.12 10.08 17.29
C HIS A 83 23.12 9.54 16.23
N ASP A 84 21.94 9.07 16.65
CA ASP A 84 20.84 8.69 15.77
C ASP A 84 19.90 9.88 15.52
N LEU A 85 20.31 10.75 14.59
CA LEU A 85 19.61 12.00 14.28
C LEU A 85 18.21 11.76 13.68
N MET A 86 18.03 10.70 12.88
CA MET A 86 16.75 10.40 12.24
C MET A 86 15.72 9.90 13.25
N SER A 87 16.09 9.00 14.15
CA SER A 87 15.20 8.58 15.24
C SER A 87 14.91 9.74 16.21
N SER A 88 15.89 10.63 16.44
CA SER A 88 15.68 11.87 17.19
C SER A 88 14.62 12.76 16.53
N LEU A 89 14.69 12.97 15.21
CA LEU A 89 13.70 13.75 14.46
C LEU A 89 12.30 13.14 14.54
N VAL A 90 12.19 11.82 14.35
CA VAL A 90 10.90 11.11 14.46
C VAL A 90 10.29 11.26 15.87
N ALA A 91 11.12 11.21 16.91
CA ALA A 91 10.68 11.43 18.28
C ALA A 91 10.21 12.88 18.52
N LEU A 92 10.90 13.88 17.95
CA LEU A 92 10.46 15.28 18.01
C LEU A 92 9.19 15.54 17.20
N ASN A 93 9.02 14.90 16.04
CA ASN A 93 7.78 14.97 15.27
C ASN A 93 6.61 14.43 16.09
N ARG A 94 6.78 13.27 16.72
CA ARG A 94 5.78 12.71 17.63
C ARG A 94 5.48 13.64 18.81
N ALA A 95 6.51 14.26 19.37
CA ALA A 95 6.34 15.25 20.42
C ALA A 95 5.47 16.42 19.93
N TYR A 96 5.79 16.97 18.75
CA TYR A 96 5.11 18.11 18.17
C TYR A 96 3.64 17.79 17.83
N PHE A 97 3.38 16.59 17.31
CA PHE A 97 2.04 16.13 16.97
C PHE A 97 1.15 15.97 18.21
N SER A 98 1.78 15.59 19.34
CA SER A 98 1.11 15.40 20.62
C SER A 98 0.93 16.70 21.40
N ALA A 99 1.73 17.74 21.14
CA ALA A 99 1.72 18.96 21.95
C ALA A 99 0.42 19.75 21.85
N VAL A 100 -0.05 20.25 22.99
CA VAL A 100 -1.28 21.04 23.15
C VAL A 100 -0.93 22.51 23.37
N SER A 101 -0.15 22.81 24.42
CA SER A 101 0.19 24.19 24.81
C SER A 101 1.20 24.85 23.87
N LYS A 102 1.20 26.18 23.85
CA LYS A 102 2.14 26.96 23.01
C LYS A 102 3.56 26.83 23.52
N GLU A 103 3.72 26.80 24.83
CA GLU A 103 5.00 26.70 25.54
C GLU A 103 5.71 25.39 25.18
N VAL A 104 5.01 24.25 25.28
CA VAL A 104 5.59 22.94 24.92
C VAL A 104 5.89 22.86 23.42
N LYS A 105 5.02 23.41 22.56
CA LYS A 105 5.30 23.49 21.12
C LYS A 105 6.56 24.29 20.83
N PHE A 106 6.73 25.43 21.48
CA PHE A 106 7.92 26.28 21.35
C PHE A 106 9.19 25.52 21.72
N ASP A 107 9.22 24.83 22.86
CA ASP A 107 10.38 24.03 23.29
C ASP A 107 10.74 22.92 22.28
N ILE A 108 9.74 22.27 21.70
CA ILE A 108 9.93 21.21 20.69
C ILE A 108 10.50 21.79 19.40
N LEU A 109 9.93 22.89 18.91
CA LEU A 109 10.40 23.58 17.69
C LEU A 109 11.84 24.07 17.86
N LEU A 110 12.22 24.56 19.05
CA LEU A 110 13.61 24.91 19.35
C LEU A 110 14.57 23.71 19.28
N LYS A 111 14.17 22.55 19.81
CA LYS A 111 14.96 21.32 19.69
C LYS A 111 15.06 20.85 18.23
N ARG A 112 13.96 20.93 17.48
CA ARG A 112 13.93 20.61 16.04
C ARG A 112 14.85 21.53 15.25
N LEU A 113 14.83 22.83 15.50
CA LEU A 113 15.71 23.80 14.85
C LEU A 113 17.20 23.43 15.03
N ARG A 114 17.61 23.09 16.27
CA ARG A 114 18.98 22.64 16.57
C ARG A 114 19.33 21.33 15.86
N LEU A 115 18.39 20.40 15.80
CA LEU A 115 18.57 19.13 15.10
C LEU A 115 18.68 19.34 13.58
N ILE A 116 17.83 20.19 12.99
CA ILE A 116 17.82 20.49 11.56
C ILE A 116 19.12 21.16 11.13
N LYS A 117 19.66 22.03 11.97
CA LYS A 117 21.01 22.59 11.76
C LYS A 117 22.08 21.51 11.59
N SER A 118 21.99 20.39 12.32
CA SER A 118 22.93 19.27 12.19
C SER A 118 22.77 18.48 10.88
N PHE A 119 21.64 18.62 10.18
CA PHE A 119 21.44 18.04 8.85
C PHE A 119 21.97 18.91 7.70
N GLY A 120 22.29 20.20 7.94
CA GLY A 120 22.81 21.11 6.92
C GLY A 120 21.80 21.48 5.82
N VAL A 121 20.51 21.60 6.15
CA VAL A 121 19.43 21.89 5.18
C VAL A 121 18.89 23.30 5.41
N ASP A 122 19.41 24.28 4.67
CA ASP A 122 19.14 25.71 4.90
C ASP A 122 17.66 26.09 4.75
N GLU A 123 17.00 25.63 3.68
CA GLU A 123 15.56 25.90 3.46
C GLU A 123 14.70 25.38 4.62
N ALA A 124 15.02 24.18 5.13
CA ALA A 124 14.30 23.61 6.25
C ALA A 124 14.58 24.37 7.55
N LEU A 125 15.80 24.88 7.74
CA LEU A 125 16.19 25.67 8.89
C LEU A 125 15.44 27.00 8.94
N GLU A 126 15.31 27.70 7.81
CA GLU A 126 14.59 28.98 7.70
C GLU A 126 13.09 28.82 8.03
N GLU A 127 12.43 27.80 7.47
CA GLU A 127 11.01 27.56 7.74
C GLU A 127 10.78 27.14 9.21
N GLU A 128 11.65 26.31 9.80
CA GLU A 128 11.53 25.95 11.21
C GLU A 128 11.75 27.16 12.12
N LEU A 129 12.67 28.08 11.76
CA LEU A 129 12.86 29.34 12.47
C LEU A 129 11.60 30.21 12.43
N ALA A 130 10.94 30.32 11.27
CA ALA A 130 9.67 31.02 11.14
C ALA A 130 8.59 30.38 12.04
N ASN A 131 8.55 29.05 12.15
CA ASN A 131 7.63 28.34 13.04
C ASN A 131 7.91 28.62 14.53
N VAL A 132 9.19 28.68 14.93
CA VAL A 132 9.61 29.07 16.29
C VAL A 132 9.11 30.49 16.61
N LEU A 133 9.33 31.45 15.71
CA LEU A 133 8.92 32.85 15.89
C LEU A 133 7.40 32.99 16.05
N LYS A 134 6.61 32.21 15.30
CA LYS A 134 5.15 32.21 15.38
C LYS A 134 4.60 31.67 16.71
N ASN A 135 5.34 30.80 17.40
CA ASN A 135 4.93 30.15 18.64
C ASN A 135 5.60 30.75 19.90
N LYS A 136 6.33 31.86 19.75
CA LYS A 136 7.04 32.55 20.84
C LYS A 136 6.10 32.96 21.99
N THR A 137 6.55 32.77 23.23
CA THR A 137 5.82 33.11 24.47
C THR A 137 6.70 33.97 25.39
N THR A 138 6.15 35.06 25.97
CA THR A 138 6.78 36.01 26.93
C THR A 138 8.11 36.65 26.50
N ASP A 139 8.56 37.69 27.21
CA ASP A 139 9.76 38.48 26.86
C ASP A 139 11.11 37.75 27.10
N GLU A 140 11.20 36.82 28.05
CA GLU A 140 12.43 36.03 28.29
C GLU A 140 12.81 35.13 27.11
N SER A 141 11.82 34.66 26.34
CA SER A 141 12.06 33.92 25.09
C SER A 141 12.71 34.78 24.01
N THR A 142 12.61 36.11 24.11
CA THR A 142 13.20 37.08 23.16
C THR A 142 14.72 37.01 23.18
N GLN A 143 15.35 36.96 24.35
CA GLN A 143 16.81 36.86 24.44
C GLN A 143 17.35 35.52 23.89
N THR A 144 16.64 34.41 24.09
CA THR A 144 17.07 33.10 23.57
C THR A 144 16.89 33.01 22.05
N VAL A 145 15.79 33.57 21.53
CA VAL A 145 15.53 33.64 20.09
C VAL A 145 16.47 34.62 19.39
N ASP A 146 16.77 35.76 20.00
CA ASP A 146 17.73 36.73 19.45
C ASP A 146 19.18 36.21 19.53
N SER A 147 19.53 35.46 20.58
CA SER A 147 20.80 34.70 20.63
C SER A 147 20.88 33.64 19.53
N LEU A 148 19.79 32.88 19.30
CA LEU A 148 19.71 31.91 18.21
C LEU A 148 19.72 32.57 16.84
N ARG A 149 19.07 33.72 16.68
CA ARG A 149 19.12 34.55 15.47
C ARG A 149 20.56 35.02 15.22
N ASN A 150 21.27 35.50 16.23
CA ASN A 150 22.68 35.88 16.10
C ASN A 150 23.58 34.66 15.79
N ASP A 151 23.29 33.49 16.37
CA ASP A 151 23.98 32.22 16.07
C ASP A 151 23.66 31.67 14.68
N ILE A 152 22.55 32.11 14.05
CA ILE A 152 22.13 31.71 12.69
C ILE A 152 22.62 32.75 11.66
N GLU A 153 22.50 34.04 11.96
CA GLU A 153 23.02 35.16 11.14
C GLU A 153 24.54 35.10 11.01
N GLY A 154 25.27 34.64 12.04
CA GLY A 154 26.71 34.36 11.96
C GLY A 154 27.10 33.13 11.12
N ILE A 155 26.13 32.34 10.64
CA ILE A 155 26.34 31.07 9.91
C ILE A 155 25.90 31.17 8.45
N ILE A 156 24.96 32.06 8.11
CA ILE A 156 24.58 32.37 6.73
C ILE A 156 25.79 32.86 5.89
N ASP A 157 26.86 33.33 6.53
CA ASP A 157 28.12 33.77 5.91
C ASP A 157 29.16 32.65 5.66
N LEU A 158 28.88 31.38 6.00
CA LEU A 158 29.74 30.25 5.60
C LEU A 158 29.36 29.80 4.19
N GLN A 159 30.31 29.88 3.26
CA GLN A 159 30.19 29.41 1.87
C GLN A 159 29.37 28.12 1.78
N VAL A 160 28.17 28.28 1.24
CA VAL A 160 27.08 27.32 1.08
C VAL A 160 27.59 25.95 0.60
N CYS A 161 27.47 24.93 1.45
CA CYS A 161 27.39 23.55 0.97
C CYS A 161 26.07 23.42 0.22
N GLN A 162 26.11 23.49 -1.12
CA GLN A 162 24.94 23.30 -1.98
C GLN A 162 24.48 21.83 -1.96
N GLY A 163 23.90 21.38 -0.85
CA GLY A 163 23.23 20.09 -0.74
C GLY A 163 21.71 20.31 -0.72
N HIS A 164 21.06 20.27 -1.89
CA HIS A 164 19.60 20.39 -1.94
C HIS A 164 18.96 19.03 -1.65
N TRP A 165 18.03 18.96 -0.70
CA TRP A 165 17.17 17.79 -0.54
C TRP A 165 16.19 17.72 -1.70
N ILE A 166 16.48 16.85 -2.68
CA ILE A 166 15.57 16.62 -3.80
C ILE A 166 14.77 15.35 -3.51
N CYS A 167 13.54 15.54 -3.05
CA CYS A 167 12.57 14.47 -3.02
C CYS A 167 11.93 14.36 -4.41
N SER A 168 12.29 13.32 -5.16
CA SER A 168 11.75 13.07 -6.49
C SER A 168 10.56 12.13 -6.37
N HIS A 169 9.36 12.69 -6.55
CA HIS A 169 8.12 11.94 -6.75
C HIS A 169 7.73 12.06 -8.21
N PRO A 170 8.40 11.34 -9.14
CA PRO A 170 8.04 11.40 -10.53
C PRO A 170 6.62 10.84 -10.71
N ASP A 171 5.79 11.58 -11.43
CA ASP A 171 4.67 10.99 -12.15
C ASP A 171 5.21 10.09 -13.26
N VAL A 172 4.35 9.21 -13.78
CA VAL A 172 4.68 8.29 -14.87
C VAL A 172 5.44 9.05 -15.99
N PRO A 173 6.66 8.62 -16.37
CA PRO A 173 7.48 9.38 -17.31
C PRO A 173 6.81 9.64 -18.67
N GLU A 174 6.87 10.89 -19.15
CA GLU A 174 6.41 11.27 -20.50
C GLU A 174 7.06 10.44 -21.62
N SER A 175 8.33 10.03 -21.42
CA SER A 175 9.08 9.18 -22.35
C SER A 175 8.52 7.76 -22.49
N LEU A 176 7.89 7.22 -21.43
CA LEU A 176 7.25 5.90 -21.44
C LEU A 176 5.81 5.93 -21.93
N THR A 177 5.23 7.13 -21.98
CA THR A 177 3.81 7.34 -22.20
C THR A 177 3.47 7.93 -23.56
N GLY A 178 4.48 8.44 -24.28
CA GLY A 178 4.28 9.27 -25.46
C GLY A 178 3.57 10.58 -25.09
N LYS A 179 3.40 11.50 -26.04
CA LYS A 179 2.73 12.81 -25.84
C LYS A 179 1.24 12.74 -25.40
N ALA A 180 0.75 11.58 -24.97
CA ALA A 180 -0.67 11.28 -24.72
C ALA A 180 -1.01 10.93 -23.26
N PHE A 181 -0.13 11.19 -22.28
CA PHE A 181 -0.42 10.94 -20.85
C PHE A 181 -1.10 12.10 -20.11
N ASN A 182 -1.70 13.05 -20.82
CA ASN A 182 -2.63 13.98 -20.22
C ASN A 182 -4.02 13.35 -20.26
N ASN A 183 -4.32 12.46 -19.29
CA ASN A 183 -5.60 12.38 -18.59
C ASN A 183 -5.71 11.08 -17.79
N THR A 184 -6.31 11.24 -16.61
CA THR A 184 -6.80 10.29 -15.59
C THR A 184 -7.77 9.19 -16.07
N LYS A 185 -7.74 8.81 -17.36
CA LYS A 185 -8.47 7.64 -17.86
C LYS A 185 -7.49 6.49 -17.98
N MET A 186 -7.74 5.40 -17.25
CA MET A 186 -7.19 4.09 -17.59
C MET A 186 -7.27 3.92 -19.11
N GLN A 187 -6.20 3.45 -19.73
CA GLN A 187 -6.23 3.07 -21.15
C GLN A 187 -7.01 1.76 -21.25
N GLU A 188 -8.34 1.86 -21.07
CA GLU A 188 -9.37 0.81 -21.16
C GLU A 188 -9.21 -0.02 -22.44
N ASP A 189 -8.54 0.54 -23.46
CA ASP A 189 -8.27 -0.07 -24.75
C ASP A 189 -7.18 -1.15 -24.75
N LYS A 190 -6.40 -1.34 -23.67
CA LYS A 190 -5.26 -2.30 -23.65
C LYS A 190 -5.53 -3.62 -22.95
N VAL A 191 -6.53 -3.67 -22.07
CA VAL A 191 -6.83 -4.86 -21.27
C VAL A 191 -8.31 -5.15 -21.21
N LYS A 192 -8.61 -6.43 -21.03
CA LYS A 192 -9.97 -6.97 -20.96
C LYS A 192 -10.07 -7.82 -19.69
N PHE A 193 -11.05 -7.55 -18.85
CA PHE A 193 -11.36 -8.39 -17.69
C PHE A 193 -12.39 -9.44 -18.11
N LEU A 194 -12.05 -10.70 -17.91
CA LEU A 194 -12.85 -11.84 -18.34
C LEU A 194 -13.16 -12.74 -17.15
N PRO A 195 -14.41 -13.20 -16.99
CA PRO A 195 -14.73 -14.25 -16.04
C PRO A 195 -14.07 -15.58 -16.44
N VAL A 196 -13.74 -16.39 -15.45
CA VAL A 196 -13.15 -17.72 -15.61
C VAL A 196 -13.83 -18.69 -14.67
N ASP A 197 -14.32 -19.80 -15.18
CA ASP A 197 -14.78 -20.91 -14.35
C ASP A 197 -13.58 -21.57 -13.66
N ILE A 198 -13.57 -21.56 -12.32
CA ILE A 198 -12.57 -22.31 -11.55
C ILE A 198 -12.95 -23.80 -11.64
N LEU A 199 -12.51 -24.48 -12.69
CA LEU A 199 -12.63 -25.93 -12.83
C LEU A 199 -11.90 -26.62 -11.67
N GLY A 200 -12.64 -27.25 -10.75
CA GLY A 200 -12.03 -28.11 -9.72
C GLY A 200 -12.78 -28.35 -8.41
N SER A 201 -13.92 -27.72 -8.11
CA SER A 201 -14.72 -28.10 -6.93
C SER A 201 -16.03 -28.79 -7.32
N GLN A 202 -16.26 -30.01 -6.84
CA GLN A 202 -17.56 -30.71 -6.87
C GLN A 202 -18.59 -30.03 -5.94
N SER A 203 -18.74 -28.71 -6.06
CA SER A 203 -19.74 -27.89 -5.37
C SER A 203 -20.53 -27.18 -6.44
N THR A 204 -21.85 -27.32 -6.39
CA THR A 204 -22.85 -26.75 -7.31
C THR A 204 -22.96 -25.21 -7.27
N SER A 205 -21.93 -24.51 -6.81
CA SER A 205 -21.79 -23.06 -6.89
C SER A 205 -20.60 -22.72 -7.80
N LEU A 206 -20.89 -22.15 -8.98
CA LEU A 206 -19.89 -21.60 -9.89
C LEU A 206 -18.99 -20.62 -9.14
N LYS A 207 -17.74 -21.01 -8.86
CA LYS A 207 -16.70 -20.09 -8.39
C LYS A 207 -16.07 -19.47 -9.62
N THR A 208 -16.54 -18.30 -10.03
CA THR A 208 -15.95 -17.55 -11.14
C THR A 208 -14.76 -16.74 -10.62
N GLY A 209 -13.55 -17.05 -11.09
CA GLY A 209 -12.39 -16.15 -10.97
C GLY A 209 -12.43 -15.07 -12.06
N LEU A 210 -11.57 -14.05 -11.95
CA LEU A 210 -11.31 -13.11 -13.05
C LEU A 210 -9.93 -13.38 -13.65
N LYS A 211 -9.80 -13.21 -14.96
CA LYS A 211 -8.52 -13.07 -15.66
C LYS A 211 -8.48 -11.72 -16.36
N VAL A 212 -7.32 -11.07 -16.31
CA VAL A 212 -7.02 -9.89 -17.12
C VAL A 212 -6.26 -10.39 -18.35
N VAL A 213 -6.68 -10.00 -19.55
CA VAL A 213 -5.99 -10.35 -20.80
C VAL A 213 -5.70 -9.10 -21.62
N ALA A 214 -4.68 -9.16 -22.47
CA ALA A 214 -4.38 -8.09 -23.41
C ALA A 214 -5.47 -8.00 -24.49
N SER A 215 -5.91 -6.80 -24.83
CA SER A 215 -6.85 -6.55 -25.92
C SER A 215 -6.17 -6.40 -27.29
N ARG A 216 -4.84 -6.29 -27.30
CA ARG A 216 -3.97 -6.21 -28.47
C ARG A 216 -2.57 -6.69 -28.10
N ASP A 217 -1.68 -6.77 -29.09
CA ASP A 217 -0.25 -6.95 -28.83
C ASP A 217 0.33 -5.78 -28.02
N ILE A 218 1.15 -6.07 -27.00
CA ILE A 218 1.81 -5.10 -26.11
C ILE A 218 3.31 -5.36 -26.14
N SER A 219 4.07 -4.28 -26.32
CA SER A 219 5.54 -4.33 -26.42
C SER A 219 6.20 -4.24 -25.04
N ILE A 220 7.45 -4.71 -24.91
CA ILE A 220 8.21 -4.59 -23.65
C ILE A 220 8.34 -3.12 -23.24
N GLY A 221 8.21 -2.85 -21.94
CA GLY A 221 8.31 -1.51 -21.37
C GLY A 221 7.05 -0.65 -21.58
N GLU A 222 6.09 -1.12 -22.39
CA GLU A 222 4.86 -0.39 -22.62
C GLU A 222 4.01 -0.36 -21.33
N ILE A 223 3.52 0.83 -20.96
CA ILE A 223 2.61 0.99 -19.84
C ILE A 223 1.25 0.42 -20.21
N ILE A 224 0.77 -0.51 -19.40
CA ILE A 224 -0.51 -1.20 -19.58
C ILE A 224 -1.63 -0.33 -18.99
N PHE A 225 -1.50 0.08 -17.72
CA PHE A 225 -2.39 1.07 -17.09
C PHE A 225 -1.73 1.67 -15.83
N SER A 226 -2.31 2.77 -15.33
CA SER A 226 -2.00 3.38 -14.04
C SER A 226 -3.24 3.45 -13.15
N GLU A 227 -3.03 3.37 -11.84
CA GLU A 227 -4.08 3.38 -10.84
C GLU A 227 -3.65 4.16 -9.59
N GLU A 228 -4.53 5.05 -9.14
CA GLU A 228 -4.44 5.68 -7.81
C GLU A 228 -5.10 4.76 -6.76
N PRO A 229 -4.59 4.74 -5.52
CA PRO A 229 -5.12 3.88 -4.48
C PRO A 229 -6.51 4.35 -4.06
N TYR A 230 -7.41 3.39 -3.80
CA TYR A 230 -8.71 3.67 -3.16
C TYR A 230 -8.52 4.12 -1.71
N ALA A 231 -7.57 3.45 -1.04
CA ALA A 231 -7.21 3.68 0.34
C ALA A 231 -5.71 3.43 0.51
N SER A 232 -5.09 4.20 1.40
CA SER A 232 -3.68 4.03 1.73
C SER A 232 -3.37 4.55 3.12
N VAL A 233 -2.37 3.98 3.78
CA VAL A 233 -1.91 4.39 5.11
C VAL A 233 -0.39 4.35 5.20
N LEU A 234 0.21 5.40 5.78
CA LEU A 234 1.65 5.41 6.07
C LEU A 234 1.98 4.40 7.17
N ASN A 235 3.04 3.61 6.97
CA ASN A 235 3.54 2.66 7.96
C ASN A 235 4.14 3.37 9.18
N ARG A 236 4.67 4.59 8.97
CA ARG A 236 5.30 5.43 10.01
C ARG A 236 4.61 6.80 10.10
N PRO A 237 3.56 6.95 10.92
CA PRO A 237 2.73 8.15 10.98
C PRO A 237 3.45 9.40 11.51
N TYR A 238 4.49 9.21 12.35
CA TYR A 238 5.34 10.27 12.90
C TYR A 238 6.60 10.56 12.08
N SER A 239 6.67 10.05 10.85
CA SER A 239 7.82 10.25 9.96
C SER A 239 7.83 11.66 9.36
N SER A 240 8.86 11.95 8.57
CA SER A 240 8.94 13.14 7.73
C SER A 240 8.13 13.00 6.43
N LEU A 241 7.04 12.23 6.40
CA LEU A 241 6.20 12.04 5.20
C LEU A 241 4.86 12.75 5.36
N CYS A 242 4.48 13.53 4.35
CA CYS A 242 3.14 14.11 4.28
C CYS A 242 2.09 13.02 4.12
N TYR A 243 1.08 13.00 4.98
CA TYR A 243 0.03 11.99 4.90
C TYR A 243 -0.80 12.10 3.62
N ASN A 244 -0.99 13.32 3.08
CA ASN A 244 -1.81 13.57 1.89
C ASN A 244 -1.13 13.21 0.56
N CYS A 245 0.16 13.50 0.41
CA CYS A 245 0.87 13.36 -0.87
C CYS A 245 2.08 12.43 -0.81
N TYR A 246 2.40 11.90 0.38
CA TYR A 246 3.57 11.06 0.67
C TYR A 246 4.93 11.72 0.39
N LYS A 247 4.96 13.03 0.11
CA LYS A 247 6.20 13.80 -0.04
C LYS A 247 6.99 13.85 1.27
N ARG A 248 8.31 13.65 1.19
CA ARG A 248 9.22 13.92 2.31
C ARG A 248 9.27 15.42 2.62
N CYS A 249 9.14 15.74 3.90
CA CYS A 249 9.13 17.08 4.47
C CYS A 249 9.71 17.01 5.88
N ILE A 250 10.87 17.64 6.08
CA ILE A 250 11.51 17.74 7.40
C ILE A 250 10.60 18.58 8.32
N ASN A 251 10.07 19.69 7.81
CA ASN A 251 9.19 20.60 8.52
C ASN A 251 7.73 20.16 8.48
N ILE A 252 7.47 18.91 8.84
CA ILE A 252 6.14 18.34 8.79
C ILE A 252 5.21 19.01 9.82
N HIS A 253 4.08 19.55 9.33
CA HIS A 253 3.10 20.27 10.14
C HIS A 253 2.07 19.29 10.73
N PRO A 254 1.86 19.25 12.06
CA PRO A 254 0.93 18.32 12.68
C PRO A 254 -0.53 18.61 12.33
N CYS A 255 -1.31 17.55 12.23
CA CYS A 255 -2.76 17.64 12.21
C CYS A 255 -3.28 18.37 13.46
N GLN A 256 -4.23 19.30 13.30
CA GLN A 256 -4.83 20.01 14.43
C GLN A 256 -5.82 19.14 15.22
N GLY A 257 -6.37 18.10 14.59
CA GLY A 257 -7.44 17.27 15.14
C GLY A 257 -6.96 15.98 15.77
N CYS A 258 -5.78 15.48 15.41
CA CYS A 258 -5.22 14.25 15.98
C CYS A 258 -3.70 14.39 16.17
N ALA A 259 -3.11 13.48 16.93
CA ALA A 259 -1.66 13.40 17.11
C ALA A 259 -0.97 12.44 16.13
N TYR A 260 -1.66 11.93 15.10
CA TYR A 260 -1.15 10.83 14.27
C TYR A 260 -0.49 11.29 12.98
N VAL A 261 -1.15 12.12 12.18
CA VAL A 261 -0.67 12.50 10.83
C VAL A 261 -0.09 13.91 10.79
N GLY A 262 0.78 14.15 9.82
CA GLY A 262 1.29 15.47 9.49
C GLY A 262 1.25 15.75 7.99
N PHE A 263 1.42 17.02 7.64
CA PHE A 263 1.27 17.53 6.28
C PHE A 263 2.44 18.45 5.91
N CYS A 264 2.86 18.43 4.64
CA CYS A 264 3.91 19.34 4.16
C CYS A 264 3.41 20.77 3.92
N SER A 265 2.10 21.00 3.95
CA SER A 265 1.49 22.32 3.73
C SER A 265 0.06 22.36 4.26
N GLN A 266 -0.44 23.58 4.49
CA GLN A 266 -1.85 23.79 4.84
C GLN A 266 -2.79 23.25 3.76
N LYS A 267 -2.45 23.44 2.47
CA LYS A 267 -3.20 22.86 1.35
C LYS A 267 -3.35 21.35 1.47
N CYS A 268 -2.28 20.63 1.76
CA CYS A 268 -2.35 19.17 1.96
C CYS A 268 -3.20 18.78 3.17
N ALA A 269 -3.19 19.57 4.25
CA ALA A 269 -4.05 19.34 5.40
C ALA A 269 -5.54 19.54 5.07
N ASP A 270 -5.86 20.56 4.28
CA ASP A 270 -7.22 20.87 3.84
C ASP A 270 -7.73 19.83 2.84
N ASP A 271 -6.90 19.47 1.85
CA ASP A 271 -7.21 18.45 0.84
C ASP A 271 -7.46 17.07 1.46
N ALA A 272 -6.68 16.69 2.48
CA ALA A 272 -6.86 15.44 3.20
C ALA A 272 -8.22 15.39 3.92
N ARG A 273 -8.67 16.51 4.50
CA ARG A 273 -9.91 16.62 5.28
C ARG A 273 -11.14 16.93 4.42
N ASN A 274 -10.97 17.12 3.12
CA ASN A 274 -12.05 17.47 2.21
C ASN A 274 -12.93 16.24 1.91
N SER A 275 -14.13 16.21 2.48
CA SER A 275 -15.14 15.15 2.24
C SER A 275 -15.61 15.08 0.78
N ASN A 276 -15.44 16.15 -0.01
CA ASN A 276 -15.84 16.21 -1.41
C ASN A 276 -14.72 15.78 -2.38
N ARG A 277 -13.53 15.41 -1.88
CA ARG A 277 -12.45 14.89 -2.73
C ARG A 277 -12.97 13.66 -3.50
N PRO A 278 -12.68 13.48 -4.81
CA PRO A 278 -13.12 12.31 -5.59
C PRO A 278 -12.50 11.00 -5.11
N LEU A 279 -13.27 9.91 -4.94
CA LEU A 279 -12.80 8.64 -4.35
C LEU A 279 -11.50 8.08 -4.97
N ASN A 280 -11.29 8.30 -6.27
CA ASN A 280 -10.07 7.96 -7.03
C ASN A 280 -8.91 8.96 -6.86
N GLY A 281 -8.99 9.86 -5.89
CA GLY A 281 -8.15 11.04 -5.80
C GLY A 281 -6.76 10.83 -5.18
N GLY A 282 -6.29 9.60 -4.99
CA GLY A 282 -4.96 9.28 -4.45
C GLY A 282 -4.91 9.06 -2.95
N SER A 283 -3.70 9.10 -2.39
CA SER A 283 -3.45 8.79 -0.97
C SER A 283 -3.99 9.81 0.04
N GLY A 284 -4.04 9.41 1.31
CA GLY A 284 -3.96 10.37 2.41
C GLY A 284 -5.23 11.14 2.77
N ARG A 285 -6.40 10.55 2.51
CA ARG A 285 -7.68 11.05 3.04
C ARG A 285 -7.70 10.95 4.56
N HIS A 286 -8.07 12.05 5.19
CA HIS A 286 -8.09 12.21 6.64
C HIS A 286 -9.42 12.76 7.17
N VAL A 287 -10.57 12.21 6.71
CA VAL A 287 -11.93 12.71 7.05
C VAL A 287 -12.51 11.99 8.27
N HIS A 288 -12.74 10.68 8.15
CA HIS A 288 -13.42 9.85 9.16
C HIS A 288 -12.44 9.00 10.00
N ASP A 289 -11.15 9.27 9.87
CA ASP A 289 -10.03 8.78 10.68
C ASP A 289 -9.38 9.91 11.50
N CYS A 290 -9.77 11.17 11.28
CA CYS A 290 -9.44 12.29 12.17
C CYS A 290 -10.41 12.33 13.36
N ASN A 291 -9.96 12.88 14.49
CA ASN A 291 -10.76 13.03 15.73
C ASN A 291 -11.33 11.72 16.29
N GLY A 292 -10.83 10.56 15.83
CA GLY A 292 -11.16 9.25 16.36
C GLY A 292 -10.00 8.67 17.17
N MET A 293 -10.25 7.52 17.80
CA MET A 293 -9.25 6.83 18.63
C MET A 293 -8.30 5.94 17.83
N LEU A 294 -8.73 5.44 16.68
CA LEU A 294 -7.98 4.43 15.93
C LEU A 294 -6.52 4.84 15.62
N PRO A 295 -6.23 6.07 15.15
CA PRO A 295 -4.86 6.46 14.85
C PRO A 295 -3.90 6.31 16.05
N CYS A 296 -4.42 6.33 17.29
CA CYS A 296 -3.64 6.22 18.50
C CYS A 296 -3.53 4.77 19.04
N LEU A 297 -4.23 3.82 18.44
CA LEU A 297 -4.31 2.44 18.91
C LEU A 297 -3.43 1.54 18.05
N ARG A 298 -2.51 0.83 18.72
CA ARG A 298 -1.68 -0.19 18.10
C ARG A 298 -2.40 -1.53 18.11
N LEU A 299 -3.51 -1.64 17.38
CA LEU A 299 -4.28 -2.89 17.32
C LEU A 299 -3.44 -4.04 16.78
N ASP A 300 -2.48 -3.76 15.90
CA ASP A 300 -1.56 -4.75 15.36
C ASP A 300 -0.57 -5.28 16.42
N ASP A 301 -0.27 -4.50 17.48
CA ASP A 301 0.64 -4.92 18.57
C ASP A 301 -0.08 -5.78 19.64
N LEU A 302 -1.41 -5.93 19.57
CA LEU A 302 -2.20 -6.67 20.56
C LEU A 302 -2.28 -8.18 20.31
N PHE A 303 -1.70 -8.68 19.21
CA PHE A 303 -1.82 -10.07 18.81
C PHE A 303 -0.45 -10.69 18.52
N ASP A 304 -0.34 -11.97 18.84
CA ASP A 304 0.87 -12.77 18.71
C ASP A 304 1.42 -12.76 17.27
N GLU A 305 2.75 -12.75 17.11
CA GLU A 305 3.46 -12.69 15.81
C GLU A 305 3.08 -13.87 14.87
N SER A 306 2.39 -14.88 15.40
CA SER A 306 1.85 -16.03 14.67
C SER A 306 0.65 -15.70 13.77
N TYR A 307 -0.01 -14.54 13.94
CA TYR A 307 -1.17 -14.14 13.13
C TYR A 307 -0.77 -13.07 12.10
N ARG A 308 -1.28 -13.23 10.88
CA ARG A 308 -0.88 -12.52 9.64
C ARG A 308 -1.10 -11.00 9.62
N PHE A 309 -1.48 -10.38 10.73
CA PHE A 309 -1.72 -8.95 10.80
C PHE A 309 -0.39 -8.20 10.91
N THR A 310 0.21 -7.86 9.75
CA THR A 310 1.37 -6.96 9.72
C THR A 310 0.98 -5.54 10.16
N GLN A 311 1.94 -4.78 10.69
CA GLN A 311 1.70 -3.41 11.17
C GLN A 311 1.09 -2.51 10.08
N GLY A 312 0.01 -1.79 10.40
CA GLY A 312 -0.69 -0.85 9.54
C GLY A 312 -1.88 -1.45 8.76
N LEU A 313 -2.07 -2.78 8.78
CA LEU A 313 -3.12 -3.46 8.02
C LEU A 313 -4.53 -3.16 8.55
N THR A 314 -4.72 -3.17 9.87
CA THR A 314 -6.03 -2.85 10.48
C THR A 314 -6.45 -1.40 10.21
N HIS A 315 -5.48 -0.47 10.17
CA HIS A 315 -5.73 0.91 9.78
C HIS A 315 -6.14 1.02 8.31
N LEU A 316 -5.46 0.33 7.40
CA LEU A 316 -5.84 0.37 5.98
C LEU A 316 -7.28 -0.14 5.76
N VAL A 317 -7.66 -1.22 6.44
CA VAL A 317 -9.04 -1.75 6.43
C VAL A 317 -10.05 -0.72 6.91
N PHE A 318 -9.75 -0.02 8.00
CA PHE A 318 -10.59 1.07 8.48
C PHE A 318 -10.72 2.17 7.43
N ILE A 319 -9.60 2.59 6.82
CA ILE A 319 -9.58 3.65 5.80
C ILE A 319 -10.40 3.26 4.56
N CYS A 320 -10.40 1.99 4.14
CA CYS A 320 -11.26 1.52 3.05
C CYS A 320 -12.74 1.84 3.32
N VAL A 321 -13.23 1.64 4.55
CA VAL A 321 -14.61 1.96 4.91
C VAL A 321 -14.79 3.45 5.16
N ALA A 322 -13.87 4.08 5.89
CA ALA A 322 -13.90 5.50 6.26
C ALA A 322 -13.93 6.42 5.02
N ASN A 323 -13.24 6.04 3.94
CA ASN A 323 -13.22 6.79 2.69
C ASN A 323 -14.52 6.67 1.90
N THR A 324 -15.35 5.66 2.18
CA THR A 324 -16.51 5.33 1.36
C THR A 324 -17.72 6.13 1.80
N PRO A 325 -18.40 6.89 0.91
CA PRO A 325 -19.66 7.53 1.21
C PRO A 325 -20.71 6.51 1.66
N LYS A 326 -21.53 6.91 2.64
CA LYS A 326 -22.58 6.07 3.23
C LYS A 326 -23.46 5.36 2.20
N ASN A 327 -23.95 6.10 1.21
CA ASN A 327 -24.85 5.57 0.17
C ASN A 327 -24.13 4.53 -0.70
N VAL A 328 -22.89 4.80 -1.10
CA VAL A 328 -22.07 3.85 -1.87
C VAL A 328 -21.83 2.57 -1.07
N LEU A 329 -21.50 2.69 0.22
CA LEU A 329 -21.30 1.54 1.09
C LEU A 329 -22.58 0.72 1.31
N LEU A 330 -23.70 1.41 1.57
CA LEU A 330 -25.01 0.81 1.76
C LEU A 330 -25.45 0.04 0.51
N ASP A 331 -25.36 0.67 -0.67
CA ASP A 331 -25.71 0.04 -1.95
C ASP A 331 -24.86 -1.20 -2.20
N ASN A 332 -23.57 -1.16 -1.87
CA ASN A 332 -22.68 -2.31 -2.01
C ASN A 332 -23.01 -3.44 -1.02
N ILE A 333 -23.36 -3.10 0.22
CA ILE A 333 -23.75 -4.09 1.22
C ILE A 333 -25.10 -4.72 0.85
N CYS A 334 -26.10 -3.93 0.46
CA CYS A 334 -27.40 -4.44 0.04
C CYS A 334 -27.34 -5.21 -1.28
N ALA A 335 -26.46 -4.83 -2.20
CA ALA A 335 -26.22 -5.58 -3.43
C ALA A 335 -25.50 -6.92 -3.22
N SER A 336 -25.03 -7.23 -2.01
CA SER A 336 -24.21 -8.42 -1.75
C SER A 336 -24.97 -9.76 -1.70
N ASP A 337 -26.23 -9.80 -2.18
CA ASP A 337 -26.76 -10.96 -2.90
C ASP A 337 -26.10 -11.04 -4.29
N ILE A 338 -24.83 -11.43 -4.20
CA ILE A 338 -23.76 -11.42 -5.20
C ILE A 338 -23.98 -12.45 -6.32
N ASN A 339 -25.22 -12.88 -6.57
CA ASN A 339 -25.55 -13.58 -7.80
C ASN A 339 -26.13 -12.63 -8.86
N LYS A 340 -26.95 -11.62 -8.55
CA LYS A 340 -27.61 -10.84 -9.63
C LYS A 340 -26.75 -9.76 -10.28
N LYS A 341 -26.10 -8.86 -9.54
CA LYS A 341 -25.18 -7.86 -10.15
C LYS A 341 -23.90 -8.50 -10.67
N GLN A 342 -23.41 -9.56 -10.02
CA GLN A 342 -22.28 -10.33 -10.55
C GLN A 342 -22.68 -11.09 -11.83
N GLN A 343 -23.90 -11.64 -11.92
CA GLN A 343 -24.44 -12.18 -13.17
C GLN A 343 -24.59 -11.07 -14.23
N ASP A 344 -25.11 -9.89 -13.92
CA ASP A 344 -25.27 -8.86 -14.94
C ASP A 344 -23.93 -8.37 -15.54
N TYR A 345 -22.84 -8.34 -14.74
CA TYR A 345 -21.48 -8.06 -15.27
C TYR A 345 -20.81 -9.27 -15.92
N VAL A 346 -21.16 -10.51 -15.53
CA VAL A 346 -20.58 -11.77 -16.04
C VAL A 346 -21.33 -12.31 -17.27
N PHE A 347 -22.57 -11.88 -17.52
CA PHE A 347 -23.44 -12.40 -18.58
C PHE A 347 -23.67 -11.43 -19.74
N THR A 348 -23.21 -10.18 -19.67
CA THR A 348 -23.00 -9.43 -20.90
C THR A 348 -21.66 -9.88 -21.49
N GLU A 349 -21.62 -10.30 -22.76
CA GLU A 349 -20.38 -10.53 -23.53
C GLU A 349 -19.47 -9.27 -23.64
N ASN A 350 -19.78 -8.21 -22.89
CA ASN A 350 -19.10 -6.94 -22.86
C ASN A 350 -17.99 -6.98 -21.79
N TYR A 351 -16.76 -6.78 -22.24
CA TYR A 351 -15.61 -6.53 -21.36
C TYR A 351 -15.89 -5.37 -20.41
N PHE A 352 -15.54 -5.52 -19.13
CA PHE A 352 -15.67 -4.46 -18.13
C PHE A 352 -14.28 -4.01 -17.64
N VAL A 353 -14.14 -2.75 -17.26
CA VAL A 353 -12.90 -2.20 -16.69
C VAL A 353 -13.20 -1.58 -15.31
N PRO A 354 -12.64 -2.13 -14.22
CA PRO A 354 -12.78 -1.56 -12.88
C PRO A 354 -12.30 -0.12 -12.82
N LYS A 355 -13.00 0.71 -12.06
CA LYS A 355 -12.54 2.06 -11.74
C LYS A 355 -11.89 2.03 -10.38
N SER A 356 -10.80 2.79 -10.23
CA SER A 356 -10.11 2.94 -8.94
C SER A 356 -10.98 3.53 -7.83
N SER A 357 -12.10 4.18 -8.17
CA SER A 357 -13.12 4.68 -7.23
C SER A 357 -14.25 3.70 -6.90
N ASP A 358 -14.30 2.53 -7.55
CA ASP A 358 -15.41 1.60 -7.39
C ASP A 358 -15.18 0.65 -6.20
N TYR A 359 -15.94 0.90 -5.14
CA TYR A 359 -15.86 0.12 -3.90
C TYR A 359 -16.21 -1.36 -4.08
N SER A 360 -17.02 -1.71 -5.10
CA SER A 360 -17.45 -3.11 -5.31
C SER A 360 -16.29 -4.07 -5.58
N PHE A 361 -15.20 -3.57 -6.16
CA PHE A 361 -14.00 -4.36 -6.40
C PHE A 361 -13.18 -4.64 -5.13
N LEU A 362 -13.26 -3.76 -4.12
CA LEU A 362 -12.69 -4.05 -2.80
C LEU A 362 -13.39 -5.26 -2.16
N ALA A 363 -14.68 -5.42 -2.43
CA ALA A 363 -15.55 -6.47 -1.90
C ALA A 363 -15.65 -7.71 -2.80
N PHE A 364 -14.93 -7.76 -3.92
CA PHE A 364 -15.11 -8.75 -5.00
C PHE A 364 -14.85 -10.20 -4.57
N LYS A 365 -14.03 -10.43 -3.54
CA LYS A 365 -13.51 -11.76 -3.19
C LYS A 365 -13.85 -12.14 -1.75
N ASN A 366 -15.13 -12.36 -1.44
CA ASN A 366 -15.49 -12.95 -0.15
C ASN A 366 -14.89 -14.37 -0.04
N LEU A 367 -13.79 -14.49 0.71
CA LEU A 367 -13.30 -15.79 1.17
C LEU A 367 -14.43 -16.44 1.98
N SER A 368 -14.70 -17.71 1.69
CA SER A 368 -15.62 -18.47 2.53
C SER A 368 -15.03 -18.52 3.94
N ILE A 369 -15.80 -18.16 4.96
CA ILE A 369 -15.29 -18.22 6.33
C ILE A 369 -14.90 -19.64 6.75
N ASN A 370 -15.38 -20.66 6.02
CA ASN A 370 -15.00 -22.06 6.20
C ASN A 370 -13.55 -22.35 5.76
N THR A 371 -12.94 -21.50 4.93
CA THR A 371 -11.52 -21.63 4.54
C THR A 371 -10.58 -20.93 5.51
N ILE A 372 -11.10 -20.29 6.56
CA ILE A 372 -10.35 -19.42 7.47
C ILE A 372 -10.23 -20.10 8.84
N PRO A 373 -9.04 -20.09 9.47
CA PRO A 373 -8.89 -20.58 10.84
C PRO A 373 -9.87 -19.88 11.80
N LYS A 374 -10.54 -20.66 12.65
CA LYS A 374 -11.62 -20.16 13.51
C LYS A 374 -11.15 -19.09 14.51
N ASP A 375 -9.94 -19.22 15.05
CA ASP A 375 -9.35 -18.19 15.91
C ASP A 375 -9.11 -16.87 15.17
N ALA A 376 -8.66 -16.91 13.92
CA ALA A 376 -8.48 -15.72 13.09
C ALA A 376 -9.82 -15.05 12.76
N LEU A 377 -10.87 -15.84 12.49
CA LEU A 377 -12.22 -15.34 12.30
C LEU A 377 -12.78 -14.67 13.57
N TRP A 378 -12.56 -15.27 14.73
CA TRP A 378 -12.94 -14.71 16.02
C TRP A 378 -12.26 -13.36 16.26
N GLN A 379 -10.93 -13.31 16.14
CA GLN A 379 -10.14 -12.07 16.30
C GLN A 379 -10.58 -11.01 15.29
N GLY A 380 -10.74 -11.37 14.01
CA GLY A 380 -11.22 -10.46 12.97
C GLY A 380 -12.61 -9.90 13.26
N THR A 381 -13.50 -10.69 13.87
CA THR A 381 -14.84 -10.23 14.28
C THR A 381 -14.76 -9.21 15.41
N VAL A 382 -13.94 -9.48 16.44
CA VAL A 382 -13.71 -8.54 17.54
C VAL A 382 -13.11 -7.22 17.03
N ILE A 383 -12.09 -7.30 16.18
CA ILE A 383 -11.46 -6.15 15.53
C ILE A 383 -12.50 -5.36 14.75
N ALA A 384 -13.33 -6.03 13.95
CA ALA A 384 -14.33 -5.36 13.13
C ALA A 384 -15.38 -4.60 13.96
N VAL A 385 -15.86 -5.19 15.06
CA VAL A 385 -16.76 -4.50 16.01
C VAL A 385 -16.10 -3.26 16.59
N PHE A 386 -14.84 -3.38 17.00
CA PHE A 386 -14.09 -2.28 17.58
C PHE A 386 -13.78 -1.17 16.57
N LEU A 387 -13.35 -1.52 15.34
CA LEU A 387 -13.15 -0.56 14.25
C LEU A 387 -14.45 0.15 13.86
N THR A 388 -15.58 -0.53 13.93
CA THR A 388 -16.91 0.09 13.71
C THR A 388 -17.23 1.10 14.80
N TYR A 389 -16.93 0.78 16.06
CA TYR A 389 -16.99 1.76 17.16
C TYR A 389 -16.08 2.96 16.88
N CYS A 390 -14.84 2.75 16.43
CA CYS A 390 -13.91 3.80 16.05
C CYS A 390 -14.44 4.70 14.91
N LEU A 391 -15.13 4.14 13.93
CA LEU A 391 -15.79 4.92 12.86
C LEU A 391 -16.91 5.78 13.43
N SER A 392 -17.69 5.23 14.35
CA SER A 392 -18.81 5.92 14.97
C SER A 392 -18.37 7.13 15.79
N ILE A 393 -17.28 7.02 16.55
CA ILE A 393 -16.72 8.15 17.32
C ILE A 393 -16.13 9.22 16.38
N ALA A 394 -15.59 8.83 15.23
CA ALA A 394 -15.09 9.74 14.21
C ALA A 394 -16.21 10.37 13.36
N GLY A 395 -17.48 10.14 13.73
CA GLY A 395 -18.64 10.76 13.11
C GLY A 395 -19.09 10.12 11.79
N TYR A 396 -18.64 8.90 11.48
CA TYR A 396 -19.14 8.19 10.31
C TYR A 396 -20.64 7.88 10.49
N PRO A 397 -21.49 8.17 9.49
CA PRO A 397 -22.95 8.13 9.65
C PRO A 397 -23.49 6.70 9.72
N MET A 398 -23.82 6.23 10.93
CA MET A 398 -24.39 4.91 11.19
C MET A 398 -25.38 4.93 12.36
N LYS A 399 -26.08 3.81 12.57
CA LYS A 399 -27.03 3.60 13.67
C LYS A 399 -26.71 2.32 14.43
N TRP A 400 -26.79 2.38 15.76
CA TRP A 400 -26.45 1.27 16.66
C TRP A 400 -27.68 0.67 17.32
N PHE A 401 -27.72 -0.66 17.45
CA PHE A 401 -28.74 -1.42 18.18
C PHE A 401 -30.17 -0.91 17.94
N ASP A 402 -30.84 -0.41 18.98
CA ASP A 402 -32.23 0.07 18.93
C ASP A 402 -32.44 1.24 17.96
N GLU A 403 -31.42 2.07 17.73
CA GLU A 403 -31.47 3.16 16.75
C GLU A 403 -31.60 2.65 15.31
N ALA A 404 -31.05 1.47 15.03
CA ALA A 404 -31.11 0.82 13.72
C ALA A 404 -32.36 -0.06 13.56
N LYS A 405 -33.19 -0.18 14.61
CA LYS A 405 -34.43 -0.96 14.63
C LYS A 405 -34.19 -2.41 14.20
N GLU A 406 -35.16 -3.02 13.53
CA GLU A 406 -35.10 -4.40 13.02
C GLU A 406 -33.90 -4.66 12.11
N HIS A 407 -33.36 -3.63 11.46
CA HIS A 407 -32.26 -3.82 10.51
C HIS A 407 -30.94 -4.25 11.18
N PHE A 408 -30.73 -3.93 12.47
CA PHE A 408 -29.46 -4.20 13.15
C PHE A 408 -29.10 -5.69 13.20
N TYR A 409 -30.08 -6.57 13.39
CA TYR A 409 -29.89 -8.02 13.42
C TYR A 409 -30.46 -8.73 12.19
N SER A 410 -30.74 -7.99 11.13
CA SER A 410 -31.18 -8.53 9.85
C SER A 410 -30.01 -8.62 8.88
N LYS A 411 -30.03 -9.62 7.99
CA LYS A 411 -29.12 -9.66 6.84
C LYS A 411 -29.59 -8.62 5.80
N PRO A 412 -28.67 -7.93 5.11
CA PRO A 412 -29.03 -6.91 4.15
C PRO A 412 -29.81 -7.51 2.98
N SER A 413 -30.74 -6.73 2.43
CA SER A 413 -31.52 -7.11 1.25
C SER A 413 -31.74 -5.89 0.35
N PRO A 414 -31.67 -6.04 -0.99
CA PRO A 414 -32.06 -4.97 -1.90
C PRO A 414 -33.53 -4.55 -1.78
N LEU A 415 -34.40 -5.45 -1.30
CA LEU A 415 -35.84 -5.21 -1.18
C LEU A 415 -36.22 -4.45 0.10
N ASN A 416 -35.33 -4.43 1.10
CA ASN A 416 -35.57 -3.82 2.40
C ASN A 416 -34.35 -2.98 2.83
N GLN A 417 -33.96 -2.04 1.97
CA GLN A 417 -32.81 -1.16 2.18
C GLN A 417 -33.23 0.07 3.01
N PRO A 418 -32.65 0.29 4.20
CA PRO A 418 -32.92 1.48 5.01
C PRO A 418 -32.18 2.72 4.47
N ASP A 419 -32.66 3.92 4.79
CA ASP A 419 -31.96 5.19 4.48
C ASP A 419 -30.74 5.46 5.38
N TRP A 420 -30.40 4.56 6.30
CA TRP A 420 -29.26 4.65 7.23
C TRP A 420 -28.43 3.37 7.21
N LEU A 421 -27.17 3.45 7.68
CA LEU A 421 -26.32 2.26 7.79
C LEU A 421 -26.43 1.64 9.19
N PRO A 422 -26.87 0.38 9.33
CA PRO A 422 -26.71 -0.36 10.57
C PRO A 422 -25.23 -0.62 10.86
N ALA A 423 -24.76 -0.33 12.07
CA ALA A 423 -23.36 -0.54 12.43
C ALA A 423 -22.94 -2.02 12.34
N SER A 424 -23.86 -2.96 12.58
CA SER A 424 -23.62 -4.40 12.39
C SER A 424 -23.28 -4.77 10.94
N TRP A 425 -23.85 -4.06 9.96
CA TRP A 425 -23.57 -4.27 8.54
C TRP A 425 -22.19 -3.75 8.16
N ILE A 426 -21.80 -2.60 8.72
CA ILE A 426 -20.45 -2.06 8.58
C ILE A 426 -19.44 -3.03 9.19
N ALA A 427 -19.68 -3.53 10.41
CA ALA A 427 -18.81 -4.50 11.07
C ALA A 427 -18.63 -5.76 10.21
N ALA A 428 -19.71 -6.33 9.68
CA ALA A 428 -19.64 -7.51 8.82
C ALA A 428 -18.82 -7.26 7.55
N ARG A 429 -18.89 -6.03 7.00
CA ARG A 429 -18.07 -5.61 5.86
C ARG A 429 -16.60 -5.42 6.23
N ILE A 430 -16.31 -4.86 7.39
CA ILE A 430 -14.94 -4.74 7.91
C ILE A 430 -14.30 -6.12 8.08
N ILE A 431 -15.04 -7.13 8.55
CA ILE A 431 -14.54 -8.51 8.61
C ILE A 431 -14.04 -8.99 7.24
N SER A 432 -14.81 -8.80 6.17
CA SER A 432 -14.36 -9.16 4.82
C SER A 432 -13.03 -8.51 4.47
N HIS A 433 -12.87 -7.21 4.76
CA HIS A 433 -11.62 -6.50 4.50
C HIS A 433 -10.46 -7.00 5.35
N VAL A 434 -10.67 -7.24 6.65
CA VAL A 434 -9.66 -7.82 7.56
C VAL A 434 -9.16 -9.16 7.02
N LEU A 435 -10.07 -10.01 6.55
CA LEU A 435 -9.74 -11.36 6.06
C LEU A 435 -9.12 -11.37 4.66
N MET A 436 -9.36 -10.33 3.85
CA MET A 436 -8.86 -10.22 2.47
C MET A 436 -7.59 -9.38 2.35
N ASN A 437 -7.18 -8.72 3.42
CA ASN A 437 -6.14 -7.69 3.38
C ASN A 437 -4.82 -8.22 2.81
N ASP A 438 -4.36 -9.37 3.31
CA ASP A 438 -3.10 -10.02 2.90
C ASP A 438 -3.03 -10.35 1.40
N PHE A 439 -4.18 -10.43 0.73
CA PHE A 439 -4.25 -10.77 -0.69
C PHE A 439 -4.22 -9.55 -1.59
N ASN A 440 -4.77 -8.43 -1.12
CA ASN A 440 -5.10 -7.30 -1.98
C ASN A 440 -4.20 -6.09 -1.74
N VAL A 441 -3.58 -5.97 -0.57
CA VAL A 441 -2.68 -4.87 -0.24
C VAL A 441 -1.42 -4.93 -1.07
N LYS A 442 -0.94 -3.74 -1.44
CA LYS A 442 0.34 -3.51 -2.11
C LYS A 442 1.17 -2.56 -1.28
N GLU A 443 2.44 -2.90 -1.13
CA GLU A 443 3.42 -2.07 -0.46
C GLU A 443 3.79 -0.88 -1.35
N TYR A 444 3.83 0.29 -0.74
CA TYR A 444 4.29 1.52 -1.36
C TYR A 444 5.74 1.77 -0.93
N THR A 445 6.64 1.41 -1.84
CA THR A 445 8.09 1.41 -1.70
C THR A 445 8.72 2.66 -2.28
N GLU A 446 9.62 3.27 -1.51
CA GLU A 446 10.54 4.31 -1.93
C GLU A 446 11.96 3.73 -2.02
N TYR A 447 12.75 4.18 -3.00
CA TYR A 447 14.13 3.72 -3.18
C TYR A 447 15.14 4.79 -2.74
N TYR A 448 16.10 4.40 -1.92
CA TYR A 448 17.20 5.24 -1.46
C TYR A 448 18.48 4.97 -2.28
N GLU A 449 19.16 6.06 -2.66
CA GLU A 449 20.43 6.01 -3.37
C GLU A 449 21.61 6.29 -2.42
N GLU A 450 22.45 5.28 -2.18
CA GLU A 450 23.76 5.46 -1.56
C GLU A 450 24.85 5.52 -2.63
N LYS A 451 25.78 6.48 -2.50
CA LYS A 451 26.95 6.56 -3.40
C LYS A 451 27.77 5.29 -3.29
N GLY A 452 27.89 4.54 -4.40
CA GLY A 452 28.80 3.39 -4.53
C GLY A 452 28.15 2.02 -4.35
N GLU A 453 26.87 1.95 -3.92
CA GLU A 453 26.15 0.67 -3.84
C GLU A 453 25.21 0.45 -5.04
N LEU A 454 25.36 -0.71 -5.67
CA LEU A 454 24.49 -1.16 -6.78
C LEU A 454 23.08 -1.54 -6.30
N PHE A 455 22.86 -1.66 -4.98
CA PHE A 455 21.58 -2.01 -4.40
C PHE A 455 20.89 -0.74 -3.92
N SER A 456 19.69 -0.46 -4.43
CA SER A 456 18.84 0.57 -3.84
C SER A 456 18.22 -0.01 -2.58
N ASN A 457 18.50 0.59 -1.43
CA ASN A 457 17.79 0.27 -0.21
C ASN A 457 16.32 0.66 -0.40
N ALA A 458 15.44 -0.32 -0.37
CA ALA A 458 14.00 -0.15 -0.53
C ALA A 458 13.37 0.09 0.85
N ASN A 459 12.62 1.18 0.97
CA ASN A 459 11.89 1.55 2.18
C ASN A 459 10.39 1.43 1.95
N TRP A 460 9.74 0.54 2.69
CA TRP A 460 8.28 0.40 2.67
C TRP A 460 7.64 1.48 3.53
N ILE A 461 7.10 2.52 2.90
CA ILE A 461 6.62 3.71 3.60
C ILE A 461 5.10 3.74 3.77
N ALA A 462 4.33 3.01 2.95
CA ALA A 462 2.88 2.92 3.07
C ALA A 462 2.33 1.56 2.61
N ASN A 463 1.09 1.28 3.01
CA ASN A 463 0.27 0.20 2.46
C ASN A 463 -0.87 0.83 1.64
N CYS A 464 -1.08 0.33 0.42
CA CYS A 464 -2.07 0.83 -0.53
C CYS A 464 -3.01 -0.28 -0.98
N PHE A 465 -4.26 0.08 -1.25
CA PHE A 465 -5.23 -0.78 -1.93
C PHE A 465 -5.56 -0.21 -3.31
N TYR A 466 -5.33 -1.00 -4.35
CA TYR A 466 -5.56 -0.64 -5.75
C TYR A 466 -6.59 -1.61 -6.37
N PRO A 467 -7.87 -1.21 -6.50
CA PRO A 467 -8.96 -2.12 -6.90
C PRO A 467 -8.68 -2.93 -8.17
N THR A 468 -8.09 -2.32 -9.18
CA THR A 468 -7.83 -2.96 -10.47
C THR A 468 -6.58 -3.85 -10.42
N ILE A 469 -5.49 -3.34 -9.85
CA ILE A 469 -4.23 -4.09 -9.70
C ILE A 469 -4.43 -5.35 -8.85
N SER A 470 -5.29 -5.30 -7.81
CA SER A 470 -5.60 -6.47 -6.97
C SER A 470 -6.31 -7.60 -7.71
N LEU A 471 -6.89 -7.36 -8.89
CA LEU A 471 -7.49 -8.41 -9.74
C LEU A 471 -6.49 -9.12 -10.65
N ILE A 472 -5.25 -8.61 -10.77
CA ILE A 472 -4.23 -9.23 -11.60
C ILE A 472 -3.68 -10.47 -10.90
N ASN A 473 -3.83 -11.62 -11.53
CA ASN A 473 -3.36 -12.89 -10.99
C ASN A 473 -1.84 -13.07 -11.07
N HIS A 474 -1.35 -13.97 -10.24
CA HIS A 474 0.06 -14.36 -10.19
C HIS A 474 0.53 -15.17 -11.42
N ASP A 475 1.80 -14.98 -11.80
CA ASP A 475 2.63 -15.92 -12.54
C ASP A 475 4.09 -15.82 -12.06
N CYS A 476 4.84 -16.92 -12.01
CA CYS A 476 6.26 -16.90 -11.64
C CYS A 476 7.15 -16.39 -12.81
N ASN A 477 6.64 -16.42 -14.05
CA ASN A 477 7.19 -15.75 -15.24
C ASN A 477 6.18 -14.69 -15.74
N PRO A 478 5.99 -13.59 -14.99
CA PRO A 478 4.91 -12.65 -15.24
C PRO A 478 5.07 -11.90 -16.55
N THR A 479 3.95 -11.41 -17.08
CA THR A 479 3.93 -10.56 -18.27
C THR A 479 4.24 -9.11 -17.93
N ALA A 480 4.05 -8.71 -16.66
CA ALA A 480 4.09 -7.33 -16.26
C ALA A 480 4.65 -7.12 -14.83
N CYS A 481 5.10 -5.91 -14.56
CA CYS A 481 5.61 -5.46 -13.27
C CYS A 481 4.94 -4.16 -12.84
N ILE A 482 4.78 -3.99 -11.53
CA ILE A 482 4.18 -2.80 -10.90
C ILE A 482 5.31 -1.86 -10.47
N VAL A 483 5.12 -0.57 -10.68
CA VAL A 483 6.00 0.51 -10.18
C VAL A 483 5.14 1.51 -9.43
N ASN A 484 5.62 1.95 -8.26
CA ASN A 484 4.96 2.97 -7.44
C ASN A 484 5.39 4.37 -7.88
N THR A 485 4.43 5.29 -8.04
CA THR A 485 4.64 6.69 -8.47
C THR A 485 4.28 7.67 -7.36
N ALA A 486 4.29 8.98 -7.65
CA ALA A 486 3.84 10.02 -6.71
C ALA A 486 2.46 9.76 -6.08
N ASN A 487 2.20 10.37 -4.91
CA ASN A 487 0.89 10.42 -4.25
C ASN A 487 0.22 9.06 -3.95
N GLY A 488 1.00 8.01 -3.76
CA GLY A 488 0.47 6.67 -3.53
C GLY A 488 0.04 5.93 -4.80
N GLY A 489 0.22 6.48 -5.99
CA GLY A 489 -0.15 5.84 -7.26
C GLY A 489 0.76 4.69 -7.66
N ALA A 490 0.31 3.89 -8.63
CA ALA A 490 1.11 2.85 -9.26
C ALA A 490 0.79 2.70 -10.75
N PHE A 491 1.74 2.21 -11.54
CA PHE A 491 1.49 1.77 -12.91
C PHE A 491 2.05 0.39 -13.17
N LEU A 492 1.47 -0.25 -14.18
CA LEU A 492 1.85 -1.56 -14.67
C LEU A 492 2.54 -1.42 -16.03
N TYR A 493 3.71 -2.02 -16.21
CA TYR A 493 4.39 -2.08 -17.51
C TYR A 493 4.70 -3.52 -17.93
N ALA A 494 4.77 -3.77 -19.23
CA ALA A 494 5.06 -5.09 -19.77
C ALA A 494 6.54 -5.46 -19.56
N LEU A 495 6.78 -6.61 -18.93
CA LEU A 495 8.12 -7.19 -18.80
C LEU A 495 8.54 -7.92 -20.06
N ARG A 496 7.60 -8.44 -20.85
CA ARG A 496 7.85 -9.24 -22.05
C ARG A 496 6.82 -8.92 -23.13
N PRO A 497 7.07 -9.28 -24.41
CA PRO A 497 6.04 -9.11 -25.42
C PRO A 497 4.80 -9.92 -25.02
N VAL A 498 3.65 -9.28 -25.07
CA VAL A 498 2.35 -9.89 -24.72
C VAL A 498 1.49 -9.91 -25.98
N LYS A 499 0.92 -11.06 -26.31
CA LYS A 499 0.03 -11.18 -27.48
C LYS A 499 -1.41 -10.82 -27.13
N GLU A 500 -2.18 -10.38 -28.12
CA GLU A 500 -3.62 -10.24 -27.96
C GLU A 500 -4.24 -11.53 -27.38
N GLY A 501 -5.10 -11.39 -26.38
CA GLY A 501 -5.74 -12.51 -25.67
C GLY A 501 -4.86 -13.21 -24.63
N GLU A 502 -3.56 -12.90 -24.58
CA GLU A 502 -2.67 -13.42 -23.55
C GLU A 502 -2.96 -12.79 -22.19
N ARG A 503 -2.80 -13.58 -21.12
CA ARG A 503 -3.07 -13.14 -19.75
C ARG A 503 -2.06 -12.08 -19.29
N ILE A 504 -2.57 -11.00 -18.69
CA ILE A 504 -1.77 -10.07 -17.89
C ILE A 504 -1.59 -10.65 -16.49
N SER A 505 -0.35 -10.77 -16.03
CA SER A 505 -0.01 -11.31 -14.72
C SER A 505 1.20 -10.61 -14.10
N VAL A 506 1.23 -10.56 -12.77
CA VAL A 506 2.35 -10.04 -11.96
C VAL A 506 2.93 -11.13 -11.07
N SER A 507 4.10 -10.90 -10.45
CA SER A 507 4.57 -11.79 -9.37
C SER A 507 3.98 -11.34 -8.03
N TYR A 508 3.64 -12.30 -7.16
CA TYR A 508 3.18 -12.04 -5.77
C TYR A 508 4.29 -12.31 -4.74
N GLY A 509 5.43 -12.82 -5.20
CA GLY A 509 6.60 -13.14 -4.41
C GLY A 509 7.76 -13.32 -5.36
N ASP A 510 8.50 -14.42 -5.22
CA ASP A 510 9.66 -14.67 -6.06
C ASP A 510 9.31 -14.91 -7.54
N TYR A 511 10.01 -14.18 -8.41
CA TYR A 511 10.13 -14.52 -9.82
C TYR A 511 10.89 -15.84 -9.97
N TYR A 512 10.68 -16.55 -11.09
CA TYR A 512 11.48 -17.76 -11.38
C TYR A 512 13.00 -17.47 -11.44
N PHE A 513 13.36 -16.21 -11.71
CA PHE A 513 14.74 -15.76 -11.78
C PHE A 513 15.33 -15.29 -10.43
N ALA A 514 14.60 -15.38 -9.32
CA ALA A 514 15.11 -15.11 -7.97
C ALA A 514 15.83 -16.31 -7.32
N ASN A 515 16.26 -17.30 -8.12
CA ASN A 515 16.90 -18.54 -7.68
C ASN A 515 16.07 -19.39 -6.68
N SER A 516 14.75 -19.30 -6.74
CA SER A 516 13.83 -20.11 -5.93
C SER A 516 13.33 -21.33 -6.70
N SER A 517 13.20 -22.47 -6.02
CA SER A 517 12.61 -23.68 -6.62
C SER A 517 11.10 -23.52 -6.80
N SER A 518 10.50 -24.30 -7.71
CA SER A 518 9.06 -24.29 -7.90
C SER A 518 8.30 -24.67 -6.63
N ASP A 519 8.86 -25.55 -5.81
CA ASP A 519 8.26 -25.95 -4.54
C ASP A 519 8.31 -24.85 -3.49
N SER A 520 9.42 -24.10 -3.39
CA SER A 520 9.51 -22.93 -2.53
C SER A 520 8.49 -21.85 -2.95
N ARG A 521 8.39 -21.56 -4.25
CA ARG A 521 7.39 -20.61 -4.77
C ARG A 521 5.96 -21.05 -4.45
N ARG A 522 5.63 -22.32 -4.66
CA ARG A 522 4.30 -22.88 -4.32
C ARG A 522 4.05 -22.92 -2.82
N ALA A 523 5.06 -23.19 -2.00
CA ALA A 523 4.93 -23.18 -0.54
C ALA A 523 4.56 -21.78 -0.05
N PHE A 524 5.29 -20.74 -0.50
CA PHE A 524 4.98 -19.34 -0.21
C PHE A 524 3.56 -18.95 -0.65
N LEU A 525 3.16 -19.30 -1.88
CA LEU A 525 1.82 -18.97 -2.37
C LEU A 525 0.71 -19.72 -1.64
N ARG A 526 0.94 -20.97 -1.21
CA ARG A 526 -0.01 -21.73 -0.39
C ARG A 526 -0.13 -21.13 1.01
N SER A 527 0.99 -20.76 1.64
CA SER A 527 0.97 -20.14 2.94
C SER A 527 0.29 -18.77 2.86
N THR A 528 0.70 -17.90 1.95
CA THR A 528 0.25 -16.50 1.95
C THR A 528 -1.08 -16.32 1.22
N PHE A 529 -1.23 -16.88 0.02
CA PHE A 529 -2.36 -16.61 -0.88
C PHE A 529 -3.35 -17.78 -1.05
N ILE A 530 -3.15 -18.89 -0.32
CA ILE A 530 -4.07 -20.05 -0.27
C ILE A 530 -4.34 -20.63 -1.67
N PHE A 531 -3.33 -20.67 -2.54
CA PHE A 531 -3.40 -21.38 -3.81
C PHE A 531 -2.04 -21.99 -4.19
N SER A 532 -2.04 -22.94 -5.13
CA SER A 532 -0.81 -23.50 -5.70
C SER A 532 -0.64 -23.06 -7.15
N CYS A 533 0.52 -22.49 -7.46
CA CYS A 533 0.80 -21.99 -8.81
C CYS A 533 1.05 -23.13 -9.81
N SER A 534 0.36 -23.03 -10.95
CA SER A 534 0.46 -23.94 -12.09
C SER A 534 0.96 -23.25 -13.36
N CYS A 535 1.67 -22.11 -13.24
CA CYS A 535 2.25 -21.41 -14.39
C CYS A 535 3.28 -22.26 -15.15
N GLU A 536 3.69 -21.82 -16.35
CA GLU A 536 4.71 -22.51 -17.15
C GLU A 536 5.99 -22.80 -16.36
N ALA A 537 6.50 -21.78 -15.64
CA ALA A 537 7.71 -21.91 -14.84
C ALA A 537 7.57 -22.96 -13.74
N CYS A 538 6.41 -23.06 -13.08
CA CYS A 538 6.17 -24.07 -12.05
C CYS A 538 5.91 -25.46 -12.64
N ARG A 539 5.18 -25.57 -13.78
CA ARG A 539 4.90 -26.86 -14.43
C ARG A 539 6.16 -27.54 -14.96
N ASN A 540 7.08 -26.74 -15.50
CA ASN A 540 8.33 -27.21 -16.10
C ASN A 540 9.51 -27.19 -15.12
N ASP A 541 9.24 -27.01 -13.83
CA ASP A 541 10.22 -26.91 -12.75
C ASP A 541 11.41 -25.98 -13.02
N TRP A 542 11.09 -24.77 -13.51
CA TRP A 542 12.10 -23.75 -13.80
C TRP A 542 12.81 -23.35 -12.50
N CYS A 543 14.11 -23.57 -12.49
CA CYS A 543 15.08 -23.06 -11.54
C CYS A 543 16.34 -22.64 -12.30
N LEU A 544 17.05 -21.62 -11.78
CA LEU A 544 18.31 -21.18 -12.35
C LEU A 544 19.43 -22.16 -11.94
N LYS A 545 19.56 -23.27 -12.69
CA LYS A 545 20.73 -24.15 -12.55
C LYS A 545 21.94 -23.47 -13.19
N GLU A 546 23.11 -23.61 -12.55
CA GLU A 546 24.37 -23.25 -13.18
C GLU A 546 24.53 -24.01 -14.50
N ARG A 547 24.81 -23.26 -15.57
CA ARG A 547 25.04 -23.81 -16.90
C ARG A 547 26.06 -22.97 -17.64
N ASP A 548 26.97 -23.62 -18.34
CA ASP A 548 28.06 -22.95 -19.09
C ASP A 548 27.60 -22.35 -20.43
N PHE A 549 26.30 -22.45 -20.75
CA PHE A 549 25.77 -22.02 -22.03
C PHE A 549 24.32 -21.54 -21.95
N GLU A 550 23.95 -20.72 -22.93
CA GLU A 550 22.59 -20.24 -23.16
C GLU A 550 21.96 -20.96 -24.36
N ILE A 551 20.62 -21.03 -24.37
CA ILE A 551 19.86 -21.55 -25.51
C ILE A 551 19.39 -20.35 -26.32
N LEU A 552 19.99 -20.13 -27.49
CA LEU A 552 19.69 -19.03 -28.39
C LEU A 552 18.62 -19.43 -29.41
N LYS A 553 17.65 -18.57 -29.66
CA LYS A 553 16.70 -18.63 -30.78
C LYS A 553 17.31 -17.89 -31.97
N CYS A 554 17.46 -18.56 -33.11
CA CYS A 554 18.03 -17.92 -34.28
C CYS A 554 17.10 -16.81 -34.81
N PRO A 555 17.57 -15.55 -34.97
CA PRO A 555 16.71 -14.45 -35.43
C PRO A 555 16.25 -14.57 -36.89
N LEU A 556 16.84 -15.49 -37.67
CA LEU A 556 16.52 -15.69 -39.09
C LEU A 556 15.61 -16.88 -39.37
N CYS A 557 15.64 -17.92 -38.53
CA CYS A 557 14.91 -19.16 -38.77
C CYS A 557 14.27 -19.77 -37.51
N GLU A 558 14.33 -19.05 -36.39
CA GLU A 558 13.72 -19.37 -35.09
C GLU A 558 14.18 -20.68 -34.42
N SER A 559 15.05 -21.45 -35.09
CA SER A 559 15.62 -22.68 -34.54
C SER A 559 16.51 -22.40 -33.33
N SER A 560 16.33 -23.20 -32.29
CA SER A 560 17.12 -23.13 -31.06
C SER A 560 18.50 -23.78 -31.22
N PHE A 561 19.54 -23.16 -30.65
CA PHE A 561 20.90 -23.72 -30.61
C PHE A 561 21.66 -23.23 -29.35
N LYS A 562 22.70 -23.97 -28.92
CA LYS A 562 23.50 -23.62 -27.75
C LYS A 562 24.51 -22.51 -28.08
N SER A 563 24.72 -21.57 -27.15
CA SER A 563 25.66 -20.44 -27.31
C SER A 563 27.13 -20.84 -27.39
N ILE A 564 27.49 -22.09 -27.08
CA ILE A 564 28.83 -22.65 -27.34
C ILE A 564 29.16 -22.78 -28.85
N ARG A 565 28.15 -22.61 -29.72
CA ARG A 565 28.31 -22.65 -31.18
C ARG A 565 28.21 -21.23 -31.73
N ASP A 566 29.14 -20.91 -32.63
CA ASP A 566 29.20 -19.62 -33.32
C ASP A 566 28.11 -19.46 -34.41
N LYS A 567 27.44 -20.55 -34.79
CA LYS A 567 26.46 -20.60 -35.89
C LYS A 567 25.22 -21.42 -35.54
N CYS A 568 24.07 -21.00 -36.07
CA CYS A 568 22.82 -21.74 -36.00
C CYS A 568 22.95 -23.08 -36.75
N LEU A 569 22.36 -24.15 -36.19
CA LEU A 569 22.45 -25.48 -36.80
C LEU A 569 21.60 -25.67 -38.05
N SER A 570 20.48 -24.96 -38.13
CA SER A 570 19.54 -25.06 -39.24
C SER A 570 20.01 -24.20 -40.42
N CYS A 571 20.18 -22.88 -40.24
CA CYS A 571 20.51 -21.97 -41.34
C CYS A 571 22.02 -21.70 -41.51
N LYS A 572 22.88 -22.20 -40.61
CA LYS A 572 24.35 -22.01 -40.62
C LYS A 572 24.84 -20.56 -40.53
N LYS A 573 23.94 -19.61 -40.21
CA LYS A 573 24.30 -18.20 -40.03
C LYS A 573 24.72 -17.90 -38.59
N ALA A 574 25.63 -16.93 -38.43
CA ALA A 574 26.20 -16.53 -37.14
C ALA A 574 25.41 -15.42 -36.41
N ASN A 575 24.37 -14.86 -37.04
CA ASN A 575 23.63 -13.69 -36.55
C ASN A 575 23.24 -13.80 -35.07
N GLY A 576 22.65 -14.93 -34.66
CA GLY A 576 22.24 -15.13 -33.27
C GLY A 576 23.41 -15.12 -32.28
N TYR A 577 24.54 -15.73 -32.64
CA TYR A 577 25.73 -15.72 -31.78
C TYR A 577 26.36 -14.33 -31.70
N LEU A 578 26.46 -13.61 -32.82
CA LEU A 578 26.97 -12.24 -32.84
C LEU A 578 26.11 -11.30 -31.99
N MET A 579 24.77 -11.43 -32.04
CA MET A 579 23.88 -10.67 -31.16
C MET A 579 24.08 -11.03 -29.69
N PHE A 580 24.31 -12.31 -29.39
CA PHE A 580 24.59 -12.77 -28.03
C PHE A 580 25.89 -12.17 -27.48
N GLN A 581 26.95 -12.12 -28.29
CA GLN A 581 28.22 -11.47 -27.92
C GLN A 581 28.02 -9.98 -27.63
N LYS A 582 27.23 -9.27 -28.44
CA LYS A 582 26.88 -7.86 -28.17
C LYS A 582 26.12 -7.69 -26.85
N ILE A 583 25.18 -8.59 -26.55
CA ILE A 583 24.46 -8.57 -25.27
C ILE A 583 25.45 -8.67 -24.10
N LEU A 584 26.38 -9.63 -24.15
CA LEU A 584 27.34 -9.87 -23.07
C LEU A 584 28.36 -8.74 -22.89
N HIS A 585 28.90 -8.22 -23.99
CA HIS A 585 30.07 -7.34 -23.96
C HIS A 585 29.75 -5.85 -24.11
N GLU A 586 28.55 -5.50 -24.59
CA GLU A 586 28.14 -4.10 -24.78
C GLU A 586 26.91 -3.77 -23.93
N LYS A 587 25.82 -4.53 -24.09
CA LYS A 587 24.51 -4.18 -23.49
C LYS A 587 24.42 -4.40 -21.99
N ILE A 588 24.93 -5.54 -21.49
CA ILE A 588 25.00 -5.80 -20.05
C ILE A 588 25.91 -4.77 -19.35
N PRO A 589 27.14 -4.49 -19.83
CA PRO A 589 27.97 -3.43 -19.28
C PRO A 589 27.29 -2.05 -19.30
N PHE A 590 26.58 -1.69 -20.38
CA PHE A 590 25.78 -0.47 -20.42
C PHE A 590 24.74 -0.43 -19.29
N LEU A 591 23.92 -1.48 -19.15
CA LEU A 591 22.89 -1.57 -18.10
C LEU A 591 23.49 -1.43 -16.68
N LEU A 592 24.63 -2.08 -16.44
CA LEU A 592 25.33 -1.98 -15.15
C LEU A 592 25.91 -0.59 -14.90
N ASN A 593 26.42 0.08 -15.94
CA ASN A 593 26.91 1.45 -15.82
C ASN A 593 25.76 2.44 -15.57
N ALA A 594 24.63 2.26 -16.25
CA ALA A 594 23.43 3.06 -16.05
C ALA A 594 22.92 2.96 -14.59
N LEU A 595 23.11 1.81 -13.94
CA LEU A 595 22.78 1.62 -12.52
C LEU A 595 23.80 2.24 -11.54
N LYS A 596 25.05 2.47 -11.94
CA LYS A 596 26.14 2.94 -11.05
C LYS A 596 26.28 4.46 -10.97
N TYR A 597 26.11 5.16 -12.09
CA TYR A 597 26.57 6.54 -12.25
C TYR A 597 25.44 7.59 -12.30
N ASP A 598 24.23 7.22 -11.91
CA ASP A 598 23.07 8.09 -12.10
C ASP A 598 22.91 9.12 -10.98
N SER A 599 23.73 10.18 -11.02
CA SER A 599 23.32 11.51 -10.52
C SER A 599 22.84 12.42 -11.66
N GLY A 600 22.45 11.87 -12.82
CA GLY A 600 22.12 12.67 -14.02
C GLY A 600 21.83 11.92 -15.33
N VAL A 601 21.86 10.60 -15.38
CA VAL A 601 21.35 9.77 -16.49
C VAL A 601 19.84 9.59 -16.31
N GLY A 602 19.09 10.64 -16.64
CA GLY A 602 17.64 10.69 -16.48
C GLY A 602 16.86 9.69 -17.35
N ARG A 603 15.53 9.88 -17.38
CA ARG A 603 14.51 9.12 -18.14
C ARG A 603 14.89 8.74 -19.59
N GLU A 604 15.86 9.41 -20.19
CA GLU A 604 16.40 9.21 -21.54
C GLU A 604 16.97 7.80 -21.76
N SER A 605 17.66 7.21 -20.78
CA SER A 605 18.23 5.85 -20.91
C SER A 605 17.23 4.71 -20.71
N THR A 606 16.00 5.01 -20.28
CA THR A 606 14.95 3.99 -20.11
C THR A 606 14.64 3.26 -21.42
N SER A 607 14.66 3.99 -22.53
CA SER A 607 14.44 3.44 -23.87
C SER A 607 15.50 2.38 -24.25
N GLU A 608 16.77 2.66 -23.98
CA GLU A 608 17.88 1.74 -24.24
C GLU A 608 17.79 0.53 -23.30
N VAL A 609 17.47 0.71 -22.02
CA VAL A 609 17.25 -0.41 -21.09
C VAL A 609 16.12 -1.33 -21.55
N ILE A 610 15.00 -0.77 -22.02
CA ILE A 610 13.90 -1.54 -22.61
C ILE A 610 14.35 -2.29 -23.86
N SER A 611 15.18 -1.68 -24.71
CA SER A 611 15.80 -2.33 -25.87
C SER A 611 16.64 -3.55 -25.47
N VAL A 612 17.48 -3.42 -24.42
CA VAL A 612 18.25 -4.55 -23.88
C VAL A 612 17.34 -5.69 -23.40
N MET A 613 16.22 -5.39 -22.74
CA MET A 613 15.23 -6.39 -22.33
C MET A 613 14.63 -7.13 -23.53
N ASP A 614 14.30 -6.40 -24.61
CA ASP A 614 13.73 -6.96 -25.83
C ASP A 614 14.71 -7.87 -26.57
N ASP A 615 15.95 -7.44 -26.75
CA ASP A 615 16.98 -8.27 -27.39
C ASP A 615 17.20 -9.59 -26.67
N VAL A 616 17.28 -9.54 -25.34
CA VAL A 616 17.57 -10.72 -24.51
C VAL A 616 16.40 -11.70 -24.56
N GLN A 617 15.16 -11.23 -24.52
CA GLN A 617 13.99 -12.11 -24.57
C GLN A 617 13.68 -12.66 -25.97
N ARG A 618 13.98 -11.92 -27.03
CA ARG A 618 13.88 -12.43 -28.39
C ARG A 618 14.95 -13.47 -28.68
N LEU A 619 16.18 -13.23 -28.24
CA LEU A 619 17.32 -14.04 -28.58
C LEU A 619 17.50 -15.25 -27.67
N ILE A 620 17.22 -15.16 -26.37
CA ILE A 620 17.56 -16.20 -25.40
C ILE A 620 16.29 -16.87 -24.86
N SER A 621 16.27 -18.20 -24.88
CA SER A 621 15.13 -18.98 -24.37
C SER A 621 15.17 -19.07 -22.84
N SER A 622 14.07 -18.68 -22.19
CA SER A 622 13.85 -18.94 -20.77
C SER A 622 13.59 -20.42 -20.48
N PRO A 623 13.94 -20.92 -19.27
CA PRO A 623 14.62 -20.19 -18.20
C PRO A 623 16.11 -19.96 -18.54
N SER A 624 16.65 -18.79 -18.18
CA SER A 624 18.03 -18.40 -18.51
C SER A 624 18.67 -17.52 -17.43
N PRO A 625 19.91 -17.82 -16.98
CA PRO A 625 20.69 -16.94 -16.09
C PRO A 625 20.92 -15.54 -16.68
N THR A 626 21.20 -15.45 -17.98
CA THR A 626 21.39 -14.15 -18.65
C THR A 626 20.08 -13.35 -18.69
N VAL A 627 18.97 -13.98 -19.07
CA VAL A 627 17.64 -13.33 -19.06
C VAL A 627 17.29 -12.88 -17.64
N ALA A 628 17.46 -13.77 -16.66
CA ALA A 628 17.26 -13.49 -15.24
C ALA A 628 18.03 -12.26 -14.76
N PHE A 629 19.32 -12.21 -15.06
CA PHE A 629 20.21 -11.12 -14.67
C PHE A 629 19.77 -9.79 -15.28
N VAL A 630 19.55 -9.77 -16.60
CA VAL A 630 19.15 -8.56 -17.33
C VAL A 630 17.81 -8.05 -16.83
N MET A 631 16.81 -8.93 -16.71
CA MET A 631 15.47 -8.54 -16.26
C MET A 631 15.49 -7.98 -14.84
N CYS A 632 16.20 -8.63 -13.92
CA CYS A 632 16.36 -8.16 -12.54
C CYS A 632 17.00 -6.75 -12.49
N LYS A 633 18.08 -6.53 -13.26
CA LYS A 633 18.79 -5.24 -13.29
C LYS A 633 18.00 -4.14 -14.02
N ALA A 634 17.30 -4.48 -15.09
CA ALA A 634 16.44 -3.55 -15.81
C ALA A 634 15.24 -3.12 -14.95
N MET A 635 14.61 -4.04 -14.22
CA MET A 635 13.54 -3.70 -13.27
C MET A 635 14.05 -2.75 -12.18
N GLN A 636 15.23 -3.02 -11.59
CA GLN A 636 15.86 -2.10 -10.63
C GLN A 636 16.10 -0.71 -11.24
N PHE A 637 16.52 -0.64 -12.49
CA PHE A 637 16.73 0.63 -13.19
C PHE A 637 15.40 1.38 -13.41
N ILE A 638 14.35 0.69 -13.85
CA ILE A 638 13.02 1.27 -14.09
C ILE A 638 12.40 1.73 -12.78
N ASP A 639 12.43 0.91 -11.73
CA ASP A 639 11.94 1.26 -10.39
C ASP A 639 12.63 2.50 -9.83
N ARG A 640 13.95 2.60 -10.02
CA ARG A 640 14.69 3.81 -9.69
C ARG A 640 14.16 4.97 -10.56
N THR A 641 14.23 4.89 -11.88
CA THR A 641 14.01 6.06 -12.77
C THR A 641 12.58 6.57 -12.83
N CYS A 642 11.64 5.67 -12.62
CA CYS A 642 10.21 5.92 -12.77
C CYS A 642 9.47 5.91 -11.44
N GLY A 643 10.08 5.34 -10.40
CA GLY A 643 9.53 5.29 -9.06
C GLY A 643 10.04 6.41 -8.15
N ILE A 644 9.67 6.32 -6.88
CA ILE A 644 9.96 7.37 -5.89
C ILE A 644 11.42 7.23 -5.45
N ARG A 645 12.17 8.32 -5.56
CA ARG A 645 13.58 8.38 -5.18
C ARG A 645 13.83 9.43 -4.12
N PHE A 646 14.70 9.07 -3.20
CA PHE A 646 15.23 9.98 -2.19
C PHE A 646 16.75 9.94 -2.21
N THR A 647 17.37 11.11 -2.30
CA THR A 647 18.83 11.28 -2.26
C THR A 647 19.19 12.21 -1.10
N LEU A 648 20.06 11.74 -0.21
CA LEU A 648 20.68 12.57 0.82
C LEU A 648 22.02 13.07 0.26
N PHE A 649 22.15 14.36 -0.05
CA PHE A 649 23.47 14.93 -0.33
C PHE A 649 24.17 15.12 1.01
N THR A 650 25.05 14.17 1.35
CA THR A 650 26.02 14.29 2.45
C THR A 650 27.21 15.13 2.04
#